data_AF-A0A848AXT8-F1
#
_entry.id   AF-A0A848AXT8-F1
#
_cell.length_a   1.000
_cell.length_b   1.000
_cell.length_c   1.000
_cell.angle_alpha   90.00
_cell.angle_beta   90.00
_cell.angle_gamma   90.00
#
_symmetry.space_group_name_H-M   'P 1'
#
loop_
_entity.id
_entity.type
_entity.pdbx_description
1 polymer ?
#
loop_
_entity_poly.entity_id
_entity_poly.type
_entity_poly.pdbx_seq_one_letter_code
_entity_poly.pdbx_strand_id
1 'polypeptide(L)'
;MNRFFLLAALLLAVSAALHADDWSVRPINGVPRLTRNGEAESNFIFSAARITKGNPVETESVAAEVKLARKHGVRVYSVSFLPLWGDEARRKAAADFADHICGEILKSDPDAFFMPRVQFQEPPFAEADMREKNLSADGSRDQVAIASARYRREAAGALRDFIRYMERKYGNHMMGYHVAAGHHGEFQYCNFARRGNLFGYDDATGAAFRNFLKEKYRNDLTALCRAWKKNHLTFENAPVPPPTLRSGREGEVFHDPHTEQASIDFNAFLNRDMADFALELARVVREECGKTRIVSVFYGYLFECMPQSNGPSQSGHFALARLLRSPDIDVLCGPYSYSNLARVPGGPQFTHTVGESITAAGKIWFNEDDTATHISMRQRMPEDGSHRAAFDRTLEETRLLLRRNFLFNLARNYGVWWYDHHSRGMWNDPALWEGKAFADRLEAAVLDDPEPYRPDVTLVFDEKNADFIVSANEPRYTLEGGVSAMRDRVSRSGCASGVRLLDDIVSGKAGYSKLDIHCNAVALTGEERRALRDRAGNIPTVWMWAPGYIDLDRNEFSLKTIEETTGFKVRPVQPATWTVWARPEGFDFNLPDHYGWGQTLRPVFAPVPEKGDLVLAYWRDSYGTPAIVLRPGRDGRPFSVFCGAVDLPAATIRAFVRKAGAHVYCSRNAGIHKGRDFVAVTAGEGGLYDLNVGGAEEWFDAYTGRPIGRGPQLKLNLKPAETFTACRKILLNKIHTGGNAR
;
A
#
# COMPACT_ATOMS: atom_id res chain seq x y z
N MET A 1 -2.11 64.56 -4.67
CA MET A 1 -2.50 63.51 -3.70
C MET A 1 -3.53 62.49 -4.20
N ASN A 2 -4.17 62.63 -5.37
CA ASN A 2 -5.26 61.72 -5.81
C ASN A 2 -4.92 60.69 -6.92
N ARG A 3 -3.66 60.57 -7.38
CA ARG A 3 -3.27 59.54 -8.37
C ARG A 3 -2.60 58.30 -7.79
N PHE A 4 -2.00 58.40 -6.59
CA PHE A 4 -1.36 57.26 -5.92
C PHE A 4 -2.37 56.34 -5.21
N PHE A 5 -3.47 56.89 -4.68
CA PHE A 5 -4.54 56.08 -4.06
C PHE A 5 -5.35 55.28 -5.08
N LEU A 6 -5.58 55.81 -6.30
CA LEU A 6 -6.26 55.05 -7.35
C LEU A 6 -5.39 53.90 -7.91
N LEU A 7 -4.07 54.07 -7.97
CA LEU A 7 -3.16 53.00 -8.41
C LEU A 7 -3.02 51.88 -7.38
N ALA A 8 -2.99 52.23 -6.08
CA ALA A 8 -3.00 51.25 -4.99
C ALA A 8 -4.34 50.51 -4.89
N ALA A 9 -5.46 51.20 -5.10
CA ALA A 9 -6.79 50.58 -5.15
C ALA A 9 -6.97 49.71 -6.41
N LEU A 10 -6.39 50.07 -7.56
CA LEU A 10 -6.37 49.20 -8.74
C LEU A 10 -5.44 47.99 -8.56
N LEU A 11 -4.29 48.13 -7.88
CA LEU A 11 -3.41 46.99 -7.58
C LEU A 11 -4.01 46.03 -6.55
N LEU A 12 -4.80 46.54 -5.59
CA LEU A 12 -5.57 45.71 -4.65
C LEU A 12 -6.85 45.13 -5.27
N ALA A 13 -7.48 45.82 -6.23
CA ALA A 13 -8.64 45.30 -6.96
C ALA A 13 -8.25 44.31 -8.08
N VAL A 14 -7.03 44.41 -8.62
CA VAL A 14 -6.47 43.46 -9.59
C VAL A 14 -5.81 42.26 -8.89
N SER A 15 -5.47 42.33 -7.59
CA SER A 15 -5.11 41.14 -6.80
C SER A 15 -6.31 40.42 -6.16
N ALA A 16 -7.52 40.98 -6.26
CA ALA A 16 -8.77 40.32 -5.91
C ALA A 16 -9.44 39.64 -7.11
N ALA A 17 -8.77 39.62 -8.26
CA ALA A 17 -9.14 38.78 -9.40
C ALA A 17 -8.70 37.34 -9.12
N LEU A 18 -9.63 36.53 -8.59
CA LEU A 18 -9.66 35.06 -8.68
C LEU A 18 -8.29 34.38 -8.53
N HIS A 19 -7.73 34.37 -7.31
CA HIS A 19 -6.70 33.39 -7.00
C HIS A 19 -7.37 32.00 -7.01
N ALA A 20 -6.92 31.12 -7.90
CA ALA A 20 -7.28 29.71 -7.86
C ALA A 20 -7.00 29.14 -6.48
N ASP A 21 -7.89 28.27 -5.99
CA ASP A 21 -7.76 27.68 -4.65
C ASP A 21 -6.39 27.02 -4.45
N ASP A 22 -5.79 27.24 -3.28
CA ASP A 22 -4.55 26.61 -2.84
C ASP A 22 -4.85 25.23 -2.24
N TRP A 23 -4.45 24.16 -2.92
CA TRP A 23 -4.58 22.80 -2.43
C TRP A 23 -3.25 22.25 -1.96
N SER A 24 -3.19 21.80 -0.71
CA SER A 24 -1.96 21.26 -0.12
C SER A 24 -2.24 20.21 0.95
N VAL A 25 -1.25 19.37 1.25
CA VAL A 25 -1.28 18.50 2.44
C VAL A 25 -0.58 19.20 3.59
N ARG A 26 -1.29 19.41 4.70
CA ARG A 26 -0.77 20.06 5.91
C ARG A 26 -1.01 19.18 7.14
N PRO A 27 -0.08 19.17 8.11
CA PRO A 27 -0.30 18.44 9.35
C PRO A 27 -1.29 19.20 10.24
N ILE A 28 -2.33 18.51 10.71
CA ILE A 28 -3.20 18.94 11.81
C ILE A 28 -3.00 17.93 12.93
N ASN A 29 -2.58 18.37 14.13
CA ASN A 29 -2.23 17.48 15.25
C ASN A 29 -1.25 16.34 14.88
N GLY A 30 -0.32 16.61 13.95
CA GLY A 30 0.64 15.61 13.46
C GLY A 30 0.08 14.59 12.46
N VAL A 31 -1.16 14.78 11.99
CA VAL A 31 -1.79 13.95 10.96
C VAL A 31 -1.83 14.72 9.63
N PRO A 32 -1.34 14.14 8.52
CA PRO A 32 -1.47 14.79 7.21
C PRO A 32 -2.93 14.88 6.79
N ARG A 33 -3.37 16.09 6.46
CA ARG A 33 -4.74 16.41 6.03
C ARG A 33 -4.71 17.15 4.71
N LEU A 34 -5.70 16.83 3.85
CA LEU A 34 -5.96 17.64 2.69
C LEU A 34 -6.47 19.00 3.16
N THR A 35 -5.95 20.07 2.58
CA THR A 35 -6.40 21.43 2.86
C THR A 35 -6.64 22.20 1.58
N ARG A 36 -7.67 23.05 1.61
CA ARG A 36 -7.98 24.02 0.57
C ARG A 36 -8.00 25.40 1.20
N ASN A 37 -7.16 26.31 0.71
CA ASN A 37 -6.94 27.64 1.29
C ASN A 37 -6.60 27.61 2.80
N GLY A 38 -5.97 26.53 3.26
CA GLY A 38 -5.60 26.32 4.65
C GLY A 38 -6.69 25.70 5.54
N GLU A 39 -7.91 25.51 5.04
CA GLU A 39 -8.98 24.81 5.76
C GLU A 39 -8.95 23.31 5.44
N ALA A 40 -9.25 22.46 6.41
CA ALA A 40 -9.28 21.01 6.21
C ALA A 40 -10.44 20.61 5.28
N GLU A 41 -10.14 19.74 4.33
CA GLU A 41 -11.10 19.17 3.39
C GLU A 41 -11.25 17.66 3.63
N SER A 42 -12.40 17.12 3.26
CA SER A 42 -12.65 15.68 3.32
C SER A 42 -11.57 14.92 2.54
N ASN A 43 -11.10 13.82 3.10
CA ASN A 43 -10.21 12.89 2.41
C ASN A 43 -10.99 11.89 1.53
N PHE A 44 -12.28 12.15 1.29
CA PHE A 44 -13.11 11.43 0.34
C PHE A 44 -13.17 12.16 -0.99
N ILE A 45 -12.81 11.48 -2.08
CA ILE A 45 -13.01 12.00 -3.44
C ILE A 45 -13.72 10.94 -4.30
N PHE A 46 -14.23 11.32 -5.47
CA PHE A 46 -14.81 10.35 -6.41
C PHE A 46 -13.91 10.20 -7.62
N SER A 47 -13.56 8.96 -7.99
CA SER A 47 -12.85 8.68 -9.23
C SER A 47 -13.88 8.32 -10.29
N ALA A 48 -14.30 9.34 -11.04
CA ALA A 48 -15.55 9.31 -11.78
C ALA A 48 -15.54 8.40 -13.01
N ALA A 49 -14.36 7.96 -13.49
CA ALA A 49 -14.26 6.94 -14.54
C ALA A 49 -12.83 6.69 -15.05
N ARG A 50 -12.62 5.51 -15.64
CA ARG A 50 -11.61 5.26 -16.69
C ARG A 50 -12.21 5.53 -18.08
N ILE A 51 -12.50 6.79 -18.39
CA ILE A 51 -13.00 7.16 -19.72
C ILE A 51 -11.90 6.90 -20.75
N THR A 52 -12.11 5.95 -21.65
CA THR A 52 -11.10 5.56 -22.66
C THR A 52 -11.42 6.10 -24.04
N LYS A 53 -12.71 6.27 -24.37
CA LYS A 53 -13.15 6.68 -25.71
C LYS A 53 -13.94 7.98 -25.71
N GLY A 54 -14.48 8.41 -24.56
CA GLY A 54 -15.30 9.61 -24.47
C GLY A 54 -16.59 9.48 -25.26
N ASN A 55 -17.10 8.26 -25.41
CA ASN A 55 -18.35 8.03 -26.12
C ASN A 55 -19.56 8.45 -25.25
N PRO A 56 -20.74 8.70 -25.86
CA PRO A 56 -21.91 9.18 -25.13
C PRO A 56 -22.31 8.31 -23.93
N VAL A 57 -22.19 6.98 -24.04
CA VAL A 57 -22.55 6.03 -22.97
C VAL A 57 -21.65 6.20 -21.75
N GLU A 58 -20.34 6.36 -21.97
CA GLU A 58 -19.36 6.65 -20.91
C GLU A 58 -19.73 7.99 -20.24
N THR A 59 -19.95 9.04 -21.03
CA THR A 59 -20.20 10.39 -20.48
C THR A 59 -21.55 10.53 -19.77
N GLU A 60 -22.60 9.86 -20.26
CA GLU A 60 -23.92 9.85 -19.60
C GLU A 60 -23.87 9.13 -18.25
N SER A 61 -23.17 7.99 -18.19
CA SER A 61 -22.97 7.23 -16.95
C SER A 61 -22.22 8.06 -15.92
N VAL A 62 -21.12 8.70 -16.34
CA VAL A 62 -20.31 9.59 -15.50
C VAL A 62 -21.12 10.79 -15.01
N ALA A 63 -21.91 11.43 -15.89
CA ALA A 63 -22.73 12.57 -15.49
C ALA A 63 -23.78 12.19 -14.43
N ALA A 64 -24.37 11.00 -14.51
CA ALA A 64 -25.28 10.49 -13.49
C ALA A 64 -24.58 10.26 -12.14
N GLU A 65 -23.39 9.65 -12.15
CA GLU A 65 -22.60 9.42 -10.93
C GLU A 65 -22.11 10.71 -10.30
N VAL A 66 -21.66 11.69 -11.11
CA VAL A 66 -21.27 13.03 -10.65
C VAL A 66 -22.44 13.74 -9.96
N LYS A 67 -23.66 13.64 -10.51
CA LYS A 67 -24.86 14.21 -9.85
C LYS A 67 -25.14 13.58 -8.50
N LEU A 68 -24.93 12.26 -8.37
CA LEU A 68 -25.05 11.55 -7.09
C LEU A 68 -23.93 11.97 -6.12
N ALA A 69 -22.69 12.00 -6.58
CA ALA A 69 -21.54 12.42 -5.79
C ALA A 69 -21.73 13.84 -5.23
N ARG A 70 -22.12 14.80 -6.08
CA ARG A 70 -22.44 16.17 -5.72
C ARG A 70 -23.56 16.25 -4.68
N LYS A 71 -24.66 15.51 -4.89
CA LYS A 71 -25.79 15.45 -3.95
C LYS A 71 -25.35 14.99 -2.56
N HIS A 72 -24.27 14.22 -2.48
CA HIS A 72 -23.66 13.73 -1.24
C HIS A 72 -22.36 14.46 -0.87
N GLY A 73 -22.22 15.73 -1.26
CA GLY A 73 -21.16 16.63 -0.80
C GLY A 73 -19.78 16.37 -1.39
N VAL A 74 -19.65 15.49 -2.39
CA VAL A 74 -18.38 15.29 -3.10
C VAL A 74 -18.28 16.28 -4.24
N ARG A 75 -17.15 16.99 -4.30
CA ARG A 75 -16.85 17.98 -5.34
C ARG A 75 -15.53 17.74 -6.05
N VAL A 76 -14.76 16.74 -5.63
CA VAL A 76 -13.47 16.41 -6.23
C VAL A 76 -13.62 15.17 -7.08
N TYR A 77 -13.21 15.29 -8.34
CA TYR A 77 -13.30 14.23 -9.35
C TYR A 77 -11.91 13.89 -9.91
N SER A 78 -11.48 12.65 -9.66
CA SER A 78 -10.35 12.03 -10.36
C SER A 78 -10.84 11.43 -11.67
N VAL A 79 -10.22 11.79 -12.79
CA VAL A 79 -10.63 11.34 -14.13
C VAL A 79 -9.40 11.06 -14.99
N SER A 80 -9.48 10.06 -15.86
CA SER A 80 -8.41 9.74 -16.80
C SER A 80 -8.33 10.73 -17.96
N PHE A 81 -7.13 11.20 -18.28
CA PHE A 81 -6.87 12.10 -19.41
C PHE A 81 -5.73 11.60 -20.29
N LEU A 82 -5.79 11.99 -21.56
CA LEU A 82 -4.75 11.73 -22.55
C LEU A 82 -3.63 12.79 -22.44
N PRO A 83 -2.36 12.39 -22.51
CA PRO A 83 -1.25 13.34 -22.51
C PRO A 83 -1.17 14.13 -23.83
N LEU A 84 -0.69 15.37 -23.77
CA LEU A 84 -0.48 16.22 -24.96
C LEU A 84 0.85 15.89 -25.66
N TRP A 85 1.00 14.68 -26.20
CA TRP A 85 2.18 14.27 -26.98
C TRP A 85 1.86 13.86 -28.42
N GLY A 86 2.91 13.69 -29.23
CA GLY A 86 2.80 13.36 -30.65
C GLY A 86 2.68 14.60 -31.53
N ASP A 87 2.14 14.40 -32.73
CA ASP A 87 1.91 15.46 -33.70
C ASP A 87 0.79 16.44 -33.25
N GLU A 88 0.63 17.52 -34.01
CA GLU A 88 -0.37 18.56 -33.74
C GLU A 88 -1.80 18.00 -33.71
N ALA A 89 -2.12 17.02 -34.56
CA ALA A 89 -3.44 16.41 -34.63
C ALA A 89 -3.76 15.59 -33.36
N ARG A 90 -2.84 14.75 -32.90
CA ARG A 90 -2.98 13.99 -31.63
C ARG A 90 -3.08 14.93 -30.43
N ARG A 91 -2.25 15.97 -30.38
CA ARG A 91 -2.30 16.98 -29.32
C ARG A 91 -3.64 17.72 -29.30
N LYS A 92 -4.17 18.09 -30.48
CA LYS A 92 -5.49 18.70 -30.59
C LYS A 92 -6.59 17.76 -30.12
N ALA A 93 -6.57 16.49 -30.53
CA ALA A 93 -7.56 15.50 -30.10
C ALA A 93 -7.55 15.28 -28.57
N ALA A 94 -6.36 15.25 -27.95
CA ALA A 94 -6.24 15.14 -26.50
C ALA A 94 -6.77 16.39 -25.77
N ALA A 95 -6.56 17.60 -26.31
CA ALA A 95 -7.12 18.84 -25.78
C ALA A 95 -8.65 18.90 -25.93
N ASP A 96 -9.18 18.53 -27.12
CA ASP A 96 -10.61 18.45 -27.37
C ASP A 96 -11.29 17.42 -26.44
N PHE A 97 -10.64 16.28 -26.19
CA PHE A 97 -11.09 15.28 -25.23
C PHE A 97 -11.14 15.86 -23.81
N ALA A 98 -10.07 16.53 -23.37
CA ALA A 98 -10.03 17.14 -22.05
C ALA A 98 -11.16 18.18 -21.87
N ASP A 99 -11.39 19.00 -22.89
CA ASP A 99 -12.46 20.00 -22.91
C ASP A 99 -13.84 19.38 -22.81
N HIS A 100 -14.08 18.30 -23.56
CA HIS A 100 -15.35 17.59 -23.54
C HIS A 100 -15.65 17.04 -22.15
N ILE A 101 -14.70 16.30 -21.56
CA ILE A 101 -14.88 15.69 -20.23
C ILE A 101 -15.08 16.73 -19.14
N CYS A 102 -14.26 17.79 -19.11
CA CYS A 102 -14.43 18.87 -18.14
C CYS A 102 -15.78 19.57 -18.33
N GLY A 103 -16.19 19.80 -19.57
CA GLY A 103 -17.49 20.38 -19.89
C GLY A 103 -18.66 19.54 -19.39
N GLU A 104 -18.66 18.22 -19.59
CA GLU A 104 -19.74 17.33 -19.12
C GLU A 104 -19.82 17.27 -17.59
N ILE A 105 -18.68 17.23 -16.91
CA ILE A 105 -18.65 17.25 -15.44
C ILE A 105 -19.15 18.59 -14.91
N LEU A 106 -18.69 19.72 -15.46
CA LEU A 106 -19.11 21.06 -15.02
C LEU A 106 -20.59 21.37 -15.30
N LYS A 107 -21.20 20.73 -16.32
CA LYS A 107 -22.66 20.79 -16.51
C LYS A 107 -23.43 20.13 -15.36
N SER A 108 -22.85 19.08 -14.77
CA SER A 108 -23.47 18.33 -13.66
C SER A 108 -23.13 18.92 -12.30
N ASP A 109 -21.91 19.42 -12.16
CA ASP A 109 -21.36 20.04 -10.97
C ASP A 109 -20.48 21.25 -11.32
N PRO A 110 -21.06 22.46 -11.37
CA PRO A 110 -20.32 23.69 -11.67
C PRO A 110 -19.22 24.03 -10.66
N ASP A 111 -19.26 23.46 -9.45
CA ASP A 111 -18.30 23.71 -8.37
C ASP A 111 -17.24 22.60 -8.28
N ALA A 112 -17.16 21.74 -9.30
CA ALA A 112 -16.23 20.62 -9.37
C ALA A 112 -14.76 21.07 -9.33
N PHE A 113 -13.93 20.27 -8.65
CA PHE A 113 -12.49 20.28 -8.74
C PHE A 113 -11.97 18.99 -9.39
N PHE A 114 -10.95 19.12 -10.23
CA PHE A 114 -10.33 18.04 -10.96
C PHE A 114 -9.00 17.64 -10.35
N MET A 115 -8.77 16.33 -10.30
CA MET A 115 -7.45 15.73 -10.15
C MET A 115 -7.17 14.83 -11.37
N PRO A 116 -6.71 15.38 -12.51
CA PRO A 116 -6.47 14.63 -13.72
C PRO A 116 -5.45 13.50 -13.51
N ARG A 117 -5.83 12.27 -13.88
CA ARG A 117 -4.97 11.10 -14.00
C ARG A 117 -4.43 11.03 -15.43
N VAL A 118 -3.23 11.54 -15.66
CA VAL A 118 -2.64 11.66 -17.00
C VAL A 118 -1.88 10.38 -17.35
N GLN A 119 -2.32 9.65 -18.38
CA GLN A 119 -1.82 8.30 -18.69
C GLN A 119 -0.65 8.30 -19.71
N PHE A 120 0.57 8.07 -19.25
CA PHE A 120 1.78 8.01 -20.09
C PHE A 120 2.16 6.58 -20.52
N GLN A 121 1.20 5.74 -20.90
CA GLN A 121 1.48 4.32 -21.16
C GLN A 121 1.94 4.02 -22.60
N GLU A 122 1.38 4.73 -23.57
CA GLU A 122 1.48 4.39 -25.00
C GLU A 122 2.00 5.59 -25.82
N PRO A 123 3.32 5.85 -25.82
CA PRO A 123 3.87 6.94 -26.62
C PRO A 123 3.77 6.65 -28.12
N PRO A 124 3.37 7.64 -28.96
CA PRO A 124 3.22 7.47 -30.40
C PRO A 124 4.46 6.90 -31.11
N PHE A 125 5.66 7.30 -30.68
CA PHE A 125 6.90 6.82 -31.30
C PHE A 125 7.16 5.33 -31.03
N ALA A 126 6.69 4.79 -29.89
CA ALA A 126 6.85 3.37 -29.58
C ALA A 126 5.82 2.50 -30.31
N GLU A 127 4.69 3.07 -30.76
CA GLU A 127 3.79 2.40 -31.70
C GLU A 127 4.44 2.27 -33.08
N ALA A 128 5.15 3.32 -33.52
CA ALA A 128 5.79 3.37 -34.83
C ALA A 128 7.09 2.56 -34.91
N ASP A 129 7.82 2.45 -33.80
CA ASP A 129 9.09 1.71 -33.73
C ASP A 129 9.13 0.79 -32.50
N MET A 130 8.98 -0.52 -32.74
CA MET A 130 9.03 -1.54 -31.69
C MET A 130 10.38 -1.60 -30.96
N ARG A 131 11.47 -1.02 -31.49
CA ARG A 131 12.77 -0.95 -30.79
C ARG A 131 12.73 -0.06 -29.55
N GLU A 132 11.77 0.86 -29.48
CA GLU A 132 11.55 1.77 -28.35
C GLU A 132 10.80 1.07 -27.19
N LYS A 133 10.24 -0.12 -27.44
CA LYS A 133 9.62 -0.96 -26.43
C LYS A 133 10.64 -1.82 -25.69
N ASN A 134 10.30 -2.21 -24.46
CA ASN A 134 11.09 -3.15 -23.69
C ASN A 134 11.24 -4.49 -24.42
N LEU A 135 12.29 -5.25 -24.08
CA LEU A 135 12.50 -6.59 -24.60
C LEU A 135 12.42 -7.62 -23.46
N SER A 136 11.51 -8.58 -23.62
CA SER A 136 11.36 -9.72 -22.72
C SER A 136 12.14 -10.95 -23.21
N ALA A 137 12.33 -11.91 -22.31
CA ALA A 137 13.14 -13.11 -22.54
C ALA A 137 12.60 -13.99 -23.70
N ASP A 138 11.28 -13.99 -23.93
CA ASP A 138 10.65 -14.69 -25.06
C ASP A 138 10.69 -13.89 -26.38
N GLY A 139 11.31 -12.71 -26.38
CA GLY A 139 11.36 -11.80 -27.52
C GLY A 139 10.17 -10.83 -27.65
N SER A 140 9.16 -10.93 -26.78
CA SER A 140 8.02 -10.01 -26.77
C SER A 140 8.41 -8.60 -26.34
N ARG A 141 7.58 -7.63 -26.77
CA ARG A 141 7.78 -6.19 -26.62
C ARG A 141 6.45 -5.51 -26.35
N ASP A 142 6.03 -5.51 -25.09
CA ASP A 142 4.65 -5.24 -24.70
C ASP A 142 4.44 -3.83 -24.12
N GLN A 143 5.52 -3.10 -23.83
CA GLN A 143 5.47 -1.78 -23.19
C GLN A 143 6.64 -0.90 -23.65
N VAL A 144 6.48 0.42 -23.67
CA VAL A 144 7.64 1.31 -23.83
C VAL A 144 8.72 1.02 -22.78
N ALA A 145 9.99 1.05 -23.15
CA ALA A 145 11.07 0.87 -22.18
C ALA A 145 11.05 2.03 -21.16
N ILE A 146 10.71 1.74 -19.90
CA ILE A 146 10.63 2.75 -18.82
C ILE A 146 11.97 3.47 -18.62
N ALA A 147 13.08 2.77 -18.83
CA ALA A 147 14.44 3.31 -18.78
C ALA A 147 14.81 4.21 -19.98
N SER A 148 13.96 4.33 -21.02
CA SER A 148 14.25 5.15 -22.20
C SER A 148 14.32 6.63 -21.85
N ALA A 149 15.52 7.21 -21.96
CA ALA A 149 15.74 8.64 -21.75
C ALA A 149 14.91 9.50 -22.71
N ARG A 150 14.63 9.01 -23.93
CA ARG A 150 13.74 9.70 -24.87
C ARG A 150 12.31 9.71 -24.34
N TYR A 151 11.79 8.54 -23.98
CA TYR A 151 10.45 8.40 -23.42
C TYR A 151 10.23 9.31 -22.21
N ARG A 152 11.14 9.29 -21.22
CA ARG A 152 11.00 10.12 -20.03
C ARG A 152 10.99 11.62 -20.34
N ARG A 153 11.88 12.08 -21.24
CA ARG A 153 11.90 13.49 -21.68
C ARG A 153 10.61 13.89 -22.37
N GLU A 154 10.11 13.05 -23.29
CA GLU A 154 8.87 13.34 -24.02
C GLU A 154 7.63 13.29 -23.11
N ALA A 155 7.57 12.32 -22.18
CA ALA A 155 6.51 12.24 -21.17
C ALA A 155 6.51 13.47 -20.25
N ALA A 156 7.69 13.89 -19.76
CA ALA A 156 7.83 15.10 -18.95
C ALA A 156 7.41 16.38 -19.71
N GLY A 157 7.81 16.51 -20.97
CA GLY A 157 7.41 17.64 -21.83
C GLY A 157 5.89 17.67 -22.08
N ALA A 158 5.30 16.53 -22.37
CA ALA A 158 3.86 16.41 -22.60
C ALA A 158 3.03 16.64 -21.33
N LEU A 159 3.52 16.21 -20.17
CA LEU A 159 2.92 16.53 -18.88
C LEU A 159 2.93 18.03 -18.63
N ARG A 160 4.06 18.69 -18.91
CA ARG A 160 4.20 20.14 -18.79
C ARG A 160 3.18 20.90 -19.63
N ASP A 161 3.05 20.49 -20.89
CA ASP A 161 2.08 21.09 -21.82
C ASP A 161 0.63 20.86 -21.37
N PHE A 162 0.32 19.65 -20.90
CA PHE A 162 -1.00 19.31 -20.36
C PHE A 162 -1.33 20.16 -19.13
N ILE A 163 -0.41 20.29 -18.17
CA ILE A 163 -0.60 21.12 -16.97
C ILE A 163 -0.88 22.56 -17.36
N ARG A 164 -0.05 23.16 -18.23
CA ARG A 164 -0.24 24.54 -18.70
C ARG A 164 -1.58 24.74 -19.41
N TYR A 165 -2.03 23.75 -20.18
CA TYR A 165 -3.34 23.78 -20.82
C TYR A 165 -4.46 23.82 -19.78
N MET A 166 -4.41 22.89 -18.82
CA MET A 166 -5.42 22.76 -17.77
C MET A 166 -5.45 23.96 -16.82
N GLU A 167 -4.31 24.44 -16.32
CA GLU A 167 -4.27 25.60 -15.42
C GLU A 167 -4.77 26.88 -16.12
N ARG A 168 -4.43 27.08 -17.40
CA ARG A 168 -4.89 28.27 -18.15
C ARG A 168 -6.40 28.30 -18.33
N LYS A 169 -7.04 27.15 -18.54
CA LYS A 169 -8.47 27.06 -18.89
C LYS A 169 -9.38 26.73 -17.71
N TYR A 170 -8.89 25.89 -16.80
CA TYR A 170 -9.63 25.29 -15.70
C TYR A 170 -8.97 25.52 -14.34
N GLY A 171 -7.98 26.41 -14.21
CA GLY A 171 -7.19 26.59 -12.98
C GLY A 171 -8.00 26.77 -11.68
N ASN A 172 -9.15 27.45 -11.73
CA ASN A 172 -10.05 27.60 -10.58
C ASN A 172 -10.77 26.30 -10.17
N HIS A 173 -10.75 25.29 -11.04
CA HIS A 173 -11.28 23.96 -10.84
C HIS A 173 -10.16 22.93 -10.65
N MET A 174 -8.90 23.32 -10.41
CA MET A 174 -7.80 22.36 -10.26
C MET A 174 -7.48 22.10 -8.79
N MET A 175 -7.62 20.85 -8.36
CA MET A 175 -7.09 20.38 -7.06
C MET A 175 -5.62 19.97 -7.17
N GLY A 176 -5.26 19.31 -8.27
CA GLY A 176 -3.93 18.75 -8.42
C GLY A 176 -3.81 17.84 -9.62
N TYR A 177 -2.74 17.06 -9.67
CA TYR A 177 -2.42 16.14 -10.75
C TYR A 177 -2.02 14.78 -10.21
N HIS A 178 -2.63 13.75 -10.80
CA HIS A 178 -2.23 12.37 -10.61
C HIS A 178 -1.39 11.96 -11.82
N VAL A 179 -0.10 11.71 -11.60
CA VAL A 179 0.78 11.22 -12.67
C VAL A 179 0.64 9.71 -12.76
N ALA A 180 0.42 9.18 -13.97
CA ALA A 180 0.21 7.76 -14.21
C ALA A 180 1.06 7.29 -15.39
N ALA A 181 1.83 6.22 -15.21
CA ALA A 181 2.64 5.63 -16.26
C ALA A 181 2.84 4.14 -16.04
N GLY A 182 3.58 3.46 -16.92
CA GLY A 182 3.78 2.03 -16.79
C GLY A 182 2.52 1.21 -17.11
N HIS A 183 2.47 -0.04 -16.68
CA HIS A 183 1.38 -0.96 -16.95
C HIS A 183 0.17 -0.57 -16.09
N HIS A 184 -1.03 -0.59 -16.71
CA HIS A 184 -2.28 -0.02 -16.17
C HIS A 184 -2.25 1.45 -15.67
N GLY A 185 -1.16 2.19 -15.87
CA GLY A 185 -0.97 3.54 -15.33
C GLY A 185 -0.52 3.56 -13.87
N GLU A 186 -0.11 2.40 -13.32
CA GLU A 186 0.17 2.22 -11.90
C GLU A 186 1.67 2.03 -11.59
N PHE A 187 2.54 2.47 -12.50
CA PHE A 187 4.00 2.33 -12.40
C PHE A 187 4.46 0.87 -12.21
N GLN A 188 3.88 -0.02 -13.02
CA GLN A 188 4.27 -1.43 -13.11
C GLN A 188 5.02 -1.70 -14.43
N TYR A 189 6.00 -2.61 -14.39
CA TYR A 189 6.52 -3.18 -15.64
C TYR A 189 5.52 -4.18 -16.21
N CYS A 190 5.44 -4.32 -17.53
CA CYS A 190 4.61 -5.36 -18.15
C CYS A 190 5.15 -6.76 -17.81
N ASN A 191 4.32 -7.78 -18.00
CA ASN A 191 4.69 -9.19 -17.80
C ASN A 191 5.16 -9.57 -16.39
N PHE A 192 5.05 -8.71 -15.38
CA PHE A 192 5.42 -9.03 -13.99
C PHE A 192 4.74 -10.29 -13.44
N ALA A 193 3.55 -10.65 -13.98
CA ALA A 193 2.81 -11.87 -13.65
C ALA A 193 2.88 -12.98 -14.74
N ARG A 194 3.45 -12.72 -15.93
CA ARG A 194 3.53 -13.69 -17.04
C ARG A 194 4.70 -14.66 -16.80
N ARG A 195 4.39 -15.82 -16.22
CA ARG A 195 5.36 -16.81 -15.72
C ARG A 195 6.53 -17.05 -16.68
N GLY A 196 7.74 -16.86 -16.18
CA GLY A 196 9.00 -17.11 -16.90
C GLY A 196 9.41 -16.01 -17.88
N ASN A 197 8.55 -15.03 -18.16
CA ASN A 197 8.84 -13.98 -19.14
C ASN A 197 9.44 -12.74 -18.48
N LEU A 198 10.73 -12.82 -18.13
CA LEU A 198 11.47 -11.72 -17.52
C LEU A 198 11.74 -10.61 -18.56
N PHE A 199 11.68 -9.33 -18.16
CA PHE A 199 11.94 -8.19 -19.05
C PHE A 199 13.28 -7.51 -18.74
N GLY A 200 13.65 -6.55 -19.59
CA GLY A 200 14.76 -5.61 -19.37
C GLY A 200 15.98 -5.88 -20.24
N TYR A 201 15.81 -6.57 -21.36
CA TYR A 201 16.89 -6.94 -22.29
C TYR A 201 17.04 -5.96 -23.47
N ASP A 202 16.31 -4.85 -23.47
CA ASP A 202 16.43 -3.79 -24.47
C ASP A 202 17.62 -2.85 -24.17
N ASP A 203 18.05 -2.12 -25.20
CA ASP A 203 19.23 -1.25 -25.12
C ASP A 203 19.08 -0.11 -24.12
N ALA A 204 17.87 0.46 -24.00
CA ALA A 204 17.58 1.54 -23.07
C ALA A 204 17.74 1.07 -21.61
N THR A 205 17.17 -0.08 -21.29
CA THR A 205 17.32 -0.71 -19.97
C THR A 205 18.78 -1.06 -19.68
N GLY A 206 19.49 -1.64 -20.64
CA GLY A 206 20.92 -1.95 -20.51
C GLY A 206 21.78 -0.70 -20.23
N ALA A 207 21.54 0.39 -20.94
CA ALA A 207 22.26 1.65 -20.74
C ALA A 207 21.96 2.28 -19.36
N ALA A 208 20.69 2.32 -18.96
CA ALA A 208 20.30 2.83 -17.64
C ALA A 208 20.86 1.97 -16.50
N PHE A 209 20.86 0.65 -16.66
CA PHE A 209 21.44 -0.26 -15.67
C PHE A 209 22.95 -0.03 -15.49
N ARG A 210 23.69 0.19 -16.57
CA ARG A 210 25.13 0.53 -16.49
C ARG A 210 25.36 1.85 -15.73
N ASN A 211 24.50 2.85 -15.93
CA ASN A 211 24.57 4.09 -15.16
C ASN A 211 24.24 3.86 -13.68
N PHE A 212 23.25 3.03 -13.38
CA PHE A 212 22.97 2.60 -12.00
C PHE A 212 24.18 1.92 -11.36
N LEU A 213 24.90 1.05 -12.08
CA LEU A 213 26.12 0.42 -11.57
C LEU A 213 27.23 1.44 -11.31
N LYS A 214 27.42 2.43 -12.20
CA LYS A 214 28.37 3.54 -11.98
C LYS A 214 28.08 4.26 -10.66
N GLU A 215 26.82 4.56 -10.38
CA GLU A 215 26.44 5.22 -9.13
C GLU A 215 26.59 4.30 -7.91
N LYS A 216 26.08 3.07 -7.99
CA LYS A 216 26.12 2.08 -6.90
C LYS A 216 27.54 1.80 -6.44
N TYR A 217 28.45 1.64 -7.38
CA TYR A 217 29.87 1.39 -7.12
C TYR A 217 30.71 2.66 -7.12
N ARG A 218 30.10 3.86 -7.12
CA ARG A 218 30.81 5.16 -7.04
C ARG A 218 31.91 5.34 -8.08
N ASN A 219 31.69 4.85 -9.30
CA ASN A 219 32.66 4.78 -10.40
C ASN A 219 33.94 3.96 -10.08
N ASP A 220 33.94 3.18 -9.00
CA ASP A 220 35.03 2.25 -8.67
C ASP A 220 34.84 0.94 -9.43
N LEU A 221 35.58 0.79 -10.53
CA LEU A 221 35.53 -0.42 -11.34
C LEU A 221 36.03 -1.66 -10.58
N THR A 222 37.01 -1.50 -9.68
CA THR A 222 37.52 -2.60 -8.86
C THR A 222 36.44 -3.11 -7.91
N ALA A 223 35.62 -2.22 -7.36
CA ALA A 223 34.48 -2.61 -6.54
C ALA A 223 33.44 -3.42 -7.33
N LEU A 224 33.08 -3.01 -8.55
CA LEU A 224 32.18 -3.77 -9.43
C LEU A 224 32.75 -5.15 -9.76
N CYS A 225 33.99 -5.21 -10.27
CA CYS A 225 34.64 -6.46 -10.65
C CYS A 225 34.75 -7.44 -9.47
N ARG A 226 35.05 -6.92 -8.26
CA ARG A 226 35.10 -7.71 -7.02
C ARG A 226 33.72 -8.23 -6.63
N ALA A 227 32.69 -7.38 -6.67
CA ALA A 227 31.34 -7.74 -6.29
C ALA A 227 30.73 -8.80 -7.23
N TRP A 228 30.97 -8.67 -8.54
CA TRP A 228 30.47 -9.60 -9.56
C TRP A 228 31.42 -10.77 -9.84
N LYS A 229 32.61 -10.77 -9.21
CA LYS A 229 33.69 -11.76 -9.41
C LYS A 229 34.06 -11.95 -10.88
N LYS A 230 34.13 -10.86 -11.63
CA LYS A 230 34.46 -10.85 -13.05
C LYS A 230 35.45 -9.73 -13.34
N ASN A 231 36.71 -10.09 -13.50
CA ASN A 231 37.81 -9.13 -13.65
C ASN A 231 37.85 -8.42 -15.02
N HIS A 232 37.08 -8.88 -16.00
CA HIS A 232 37.02 -8.32 -17.35
C HIS A 232 35.86 -7.32 -17.55
N LEU A 233 35.05 -7.09 -16.52
CA LEU A 233 33.96 -6.14 -16.62
C LEU A 233 34.48 -4.71 -16.68
N THR A 234 33.72 -3.87 -17.36
CA THR A 234 33.75 -2.42 -17.31
C THR A 234 32.32 -1.95 -17.09
N PHE A 235 32.13 -0.69 -16.68
CA PHE A 235 30.78 -0.14 -16.64
C PHE A 235 30.11 -0.10 -18.01
N GLU A 236 30.87 -0.04 -19.10
CA GLU A 236 30.35 0.01 -20.47
C GLU A 236 29.91 -1.37 -20.99
N ASN A 237 30.54 -2.45 -20.52
CA ASN A 237 30.27 -3.81 -21.00
C ASN A 237 29.46 -4.67 -20.01
N ALA A 238 29.15 -4.16 -18.81
CA ALA A 238 28.36 -4.90 -17.82
C ALA A 238 27.01 -5.32 -18.43
N PRO A 239 26.72 -6.63 -18.51
CA PRO A 239 25.49 -7.12 -19.12
C PRO A 239 24.33 -7.10 -18.13
N VAL A 240 23.11 -6.99 -18.67
CA VAL A 240 21.91 -7.39 -17.94
C VAL A 240 22.03 -8.90 -17.65
N PRO A 241 21.81 -9.38 -16.41
CA PRO A 241 21.93 -10.79 -16.10
C PRO A 241 20.91 -11.61 -16.90
N PRO A 242 21.31 -12.75 -17.49
CA PRO A 242 20.41 -13.58 -18.30
C PRO A 242 19.31 -14.21 -17.43
N PRO A 243 18.19 -14.68 -18.03
CA PRO A 243 17.07 -15.25 -17.28
C PRO A 243 17.49 -16.38 -16.32
N THR A 244 18.41 -17.24 -16.74
CA THR A 244 18.91 -18.36 -15.93
C THR A 244 19.60 -17.93 -14.64
N LEU A 245 20.32 -16.80 -14.65
CA LEU A 245 20.96 -16.25 -13.44
C LEU A 245 19.95 -15.51 -12.56
N ARG A 246 18.92 -14.92 -13.17
CA ARG A 246 17.86 -14.18 -12.45
C ARG A 246 16.86 -15.11 -11.77
N SER A 247 16.57 -16.28 -12.35
CA SER A 247 15.71 -17.28 -11.71
C SER A 247 16.39 -18.03 -10.56
N GLY A 248 17.70 -17.87 -10.39
CA GLY A 248 18.46 -18.45 -9.28
C GLY A 248 18.50 -19.98 -9.34
N ARG A 249 18.79 -20.61 -8.19
CA ARG A 249 18.88 -22.07 -8.06
C ARG A 249 17.53 -22.67 -7.69
N GLU A 250 17.28 -23.88 -8.20
CA GLU A 250 16.07 -24.62 -7.86
C GLU A 250 15.95 -24.89 -6.36
N GLY A 251 14.75 -24.66 -5.82
CA GLY A 251 14.46 -24.89 -4.41
C GLY A 251 15.00 -23.83 -3.45
N GLU A 252 15.53 -22.71 -3.95
CA GLU A 252 16.01 -21.57 -3.14
C GLU A 252 15.08 -20.36 -3.31
N VAL A 253 14.85 -19.62 -2.23
CA VAL A 253 14.06 -18.37 -2.28
C VAL A 253 14.93 -17.17 -2.60
N PHE A 254 16.16 -17.17 -2.11
CA PHE A 254 17.06 -16.03 -2.19
C PHE A 254 18.17 -16.26 -3.19
N HIS A 255 18.56 -15.18 -3.88
CA HIS A 255 19.83 -15.10 -4.55
C HIS A 255 20.96 -15.27 -3.55
N ASP A 256 22.00 -16.01 -3.93
CA ASP A 256 23.23 -16.09 -3.15
C ASP A 256 23.97 -14.75 -3.25
N PRO A 257 24.03 -13.94 -2.17
CA PRO A 257 24.66 -12.62 -2.21
C PRO A 257 26.13 -12.69 -2.63
N HIS A 258 26.81 -13.80 -2.33
CA HIS A 258 28.22 -13.97 -2.63
C HIS A 258 28.48 -14.30 -4.11
N THR A 259 27.52 -14.89 -4.83
CA THR A 259 27.74 -15.40 -6.20
C THR A 259 26.81 -14.81 -7.25
N GLU A 260 25.66 -14.26 -6.85
CA GLU A 260 24.60 -13.78 -7.74
C GLU A 260 24.35 -12.27 -7.62
N GLN A 261 25.36 -11.51 -7.18
CA GLN A 261 25.28 -10.05 -7.00
C GLN A 261 24.76 -9.30 -8.24
N ALA A 262 25.05 -9.79 -9.45
CA ALA A 262 24.54 -9.19 -10.68
C ALA A 262 23.00 -9.20 -10.76
N SER A 263 22.35 -10.28 -10.33
CA SER A 263 20.89 -10.38 -10.28
C SER A 263 20.31 -9.50 -9.18
N ILE A 264 20.96 -9.45 -8.00
CA ILE A 264 20.56 -8.57 -6.89
C ILE A 264 20.66 -7.10 -7.31
N ASP A 265 21.75 -6.71 -7.98
CA ASP A 265 21.93 -5.35 -8.51
C ASP A 265 20.88 -5.00 -9.56
N PHE A 266 20.53 -5.95 -10.43
CA PHE A 266 19.51 -5.73 -11.45
C PHE A 266 18.11 -5.61 -10.83
N ASN A 267 17.77 -6.43 -9.83
CA ASN A 267 16.53 -6.30 -9.08
C ASN A 267 16.41 -4.92 -8.40
N ALA A 268 17.47 -4.49 -7.72
CA ALA A 268 17.54 -3.17 -7.09
C ALA A 268 17.40 -2.04 -8.11
N PHE A 269 18.01 -2.20 -9.29
CA PHE A 269 17.87 -1.27 -10.41
C PHE A 269 16.41 -1.18 -10.88
N LEU A 270 15.71 -2.30 -11.12
CA LEU A 270 14.31 -2.27 -11.59
C LEU A 270 13.39 -1.52 -10.62
N ASN A 271 13.50 -1.80 -9.31
CA ASN A 271 12.70 -1.10 -8.31
C ASN A 271 13.01 0.41 -8.28
N ARG A 272 14.30 0.77 -8.35
CA ARG A 272 14.73 2.17 -8.36
C ARG A 272 14.33 2.90 -9.64
N ASP A 273 14.48 2.27 -10.79
CA ASP A 273 14.26 2.87 -12.11
C ASP A 273 12.81 3.34 -12.27
N MET A 274 11.86 2.49 -11.88
CA MET A 274 10.44 2.84 -11.84
C MET A 274 10.14 3.98 -10.86
N ALA A 275 10.69 3.91 -9.64
CA ALA A 275 10.54 4.97 -8.64
C ALA A 275 11.11 6.32 -9.11
N ASP A 276 12.27 6.30 -9.76
CA ASP A 276 12.91 7.50 -10.31
C ASP A 276 12.03 8.12 -11.41
N PHE A 277 11.41 7.31 -12.27
CA PHE A 277 10.47 7.84 -13.26
C PHE A 277 9.23 8.49 -12.63
N ALA A 278 8.64 7.86 -11.61
CA ALA A 278 7.52 8.45 -10.88
C ALA A 278 7.89 9.80 -10.24
N LEU A 279 9.11 9.89 -9.67
CA LEU A 279 9.64 11.12 -9.08
C LEU A 279 9.93 12.20 -10.13
N GLU A 280 10.40 11.83 -11.32
CA GLU A 280 10.59 12.77 -12.43
C GLU A 280 9.27 13.42 -12.83
N LEU A 281 8.19 12.65 -12.99
CA LEU A 281 6.88 13.19 -13.34
C LEU A 281 6.28 14.04 -12.21
N ALA A 282 6.43 13.62 -10.95
CA ALA A 282 6.01 14.41 -9.80
C ALA A 282 6.71 15.78 -9.74
N ARG A 283 8.02 15.81 -10.05
CA ARG A 283 8.79 17.06 -10.11
C ARG A 283 8.29 18.02 -11.19
N VAL A 284 7.88 17.51 -12.35
CA VAL A 284 7.30 18.36 -13.42
C VAL A 284 6.08 19.12 -12.90
N VAL A 285 5.20 18.46 -12.13
CA VAL A 285 4.04 19.14 -11.52
C VAL A 285 4.49 20.22 -10.54
N ARG A 286 5.52 19.97 -9.73
CA ARG A 286 6.07 20.96 -8.81
C ARG A 286 6.69 22.16 -9.51
N GLU A 287 7.38 21.95 -10.61
CA GLU A 287 7.97 23.03 -11.41
C GLU A 287 6.90 23.93 -12.04
N GLU A 288 5.76 23.38 -12.46
CA GLU A 288 4.70 24.14 -13.12
C GLU A 288 3.70 24.77 -12.15
N CYS A 289 3.40 24.10 -11.03
CA CYS A 289 2.33 24.51 -10.12
C CYS A 289 2.82 24.89 -8.71
N GLY A 290 4.10 24.70 -8.40
CA GLY A 290 4.60 24.85 -7.04
C GLY A 290 3.94 23.88 -6.06
N LYS A 291 3.64 24.36 -4.85
CA LYS A 291 3.03 23.57 -3.76
C LYS A 291 1.52 23.79 -3.59
N THR A 292 0.88 24.49 -4.53
CA THR A 292 -0.54 24.85 -4.45
C THR A 292 -1.46 23.86 -5.17
N ARG A 293 -0.89 22.74 -5.61
CA ARG A 293 -1.56 21.63 -6.29
C ARG A 293 -1.10 20.31 -5.69
N ILE A 294 -2.04 19.43 -5.44
CA ILE A 294 -1.76 18.08 -4.95
C ILE A 294 -1.03 17.28 -6.03
N VAL A 295 0.03 16.57 -5.66
CA VAL A 295 0.68 15.56 -6.50
C VAL A 295 0.39 14.18 -5.94
N SER A 296 -0.29 13.36 -6.77
CA SER A 296 -0.67 11.98 -6.45
C SER A 296 0.03 10.98 -7.37
N VAL A 297 0.44 9.84 -6.80
CA VAL A 297 1.18 8.78 -7.51
C VAL A 297 0.71 7.40 -7.04
N PHE A 298 0.45 6.48 -7.98
CA PHE A 298 0.35 5.05 -7.68
C PHE A 298 1.73 4.44 -7.43
N TYR A 299 1.99 3.94 -6.22
CA TYR A 299 3.25 3.24 -5.94
C TYR A 299 3.20 2.46 -4.62
N GLY A 300 4.15 1.53 -4.43
CA GLY A 300 4.35 0.84 -3.15
C GLY A 300 3.36 -0.28 -2.85
N TYR A 301 3.04 -1.13 -3.84
CA TYR A 301 2.10 -2.25 -3.69
C TYR A 301 2.77 -3.47 -3.06
N LEU A 302 3.37 -3.25 -1.90
CA LEU A 302 4.36 -4.14 -1.29
C LEU A 302 3.81 -5.56 -1.06
N PHE A 303 2.61 -5.70 -0.50
CA PHE A 303 2.06 -7.02 -0.14
C PHE A 303 1.51 -7.81 -1.34
N GLU A 304 1.10 -7.12 -2.40
CA GLU A 304 0.49 -7.67 -3.62
C GLU A 304 1.58 -8.00 -4.63
N CYS A 305 2.63 -7.19 -4.69
CA CYS A 305 3.76 -7.40 -5.57
C CYS A 305 4.84 -8.31 -4.98
N MET A 306 4.80 -8.62 -3.67
CA MET A 306 5.76 -9.55 -3.08
C MET A 306 5.60 -10.99 -3.62
N PRO A 307 4.41 -11.62 -3.61
CA PRO A 307 4.21 -12.98 -4.11
C PRO A 307 3.91 -13.02 -5.63
N GLN A 308 4.76 -12.40 -6.45
CA GLN A 308 4.60 -12.40 -7.91
C GLN A 308 5.28 -13.60 -8.56
N SER A 309 4.70 -14.10 -9.66
CA SER A 309 5.16 -15.32 -10.34
C SER A 309 6.55 -15.21 -10.97
N ASN A 310 7.04 -13.98 -11.21
CA ASN A 310 8.39 -13.74 -11.73
C ASN A 310 9.31 -13.12 -10.66
N GLY A 311 8.94 -13.22 -9.38
CA GLY A 311 9.62 -12.53 -8.28
C GLY A 311 9.20 -11.07 -8.12
N PRO A 312 9.44 -10.49 -6.93
CA PRO A 312 8.89 -9.19 -6.54
C PRO A 312 9.42 -8.01 -7.36
N SER A 313 10.73 -8.01 -7.64
CA SER A 313 11.41 -6.89 -8.32
C SER A 313 10.98 -6.69 -9.77
N GLN A 314 10.30 -7.67 -10.38
CA GLN A 314 9.68 -7.50 -11.69
C GLN A 314 8.47 -6.55 -11.67
N SER A 315 7.92 -6.23 -10.50
CA SER A 315 6.85 -5.25 -10.37
C SER A 315 7.36 -3.79 -10.48
N GLY A 316 8.55 -3.51 -9.95
CA GLY A 316 9.09 -2.15 -9.84
C GLY A 316 8.64 -1.37 -8.59
N HIS A 317 7.99 -1.99 -7.60
CA HIS A 317 7.34 -1.29 -6.47
C HIS A 317 8.14 -1.21 -5.16
N PHE A 318 9.36 -1.77 -5.08
CA PHE A 318 10.12 -1.91 -3.83
C PHE A 318 11.16 -0.79 -3.61
N ALA A 319 10.75 0.46 -3.84
CA ALA A 319 11.54 1.65 -3.49
C ALA A 319 10.64 2.74 -2.87
N LEU A 320 9.65 2.36 -2.08
CA LEU A 320 8.67 3.25 -1.47
C LEU A 320 9.35 4.27 -0.55
N ALA A 321 10.36 3.85 0.24
CA ALA A 321 11.08 4.76 1.13
C ALA A 321 11.72 5.94 0.37
N ARG A 322 12.07 5.73 -0.91
CA ARG A 322 12.58 6.78 -1.79
C ARG A 322 11.51 7.82 -2.11
N LEU A 323 10.29 7.41 -2.46
CA LEU A 323 9.17 8.31 -2.72
C LEU A 323 8.74 9.05 -1.45
N LEU A 324 8.77 8.38 -0.29
CA LEU A 324 8.42 9.00 0.99
C LEU A 324 9.36 10.15 1.38
N ARG A 325 10.62 10.11 0.97
CA ARG A 325 11.59 11.20 1.19
C ARG A 325 11.42 12.37 0.22
N SER A 326 10.67 12.20 -0.87
CA SER A 326 10.51 13.26 -1.86
C SER A 326 9.59 14.38 -1.35
N PRO A 327 9.99 15.66 -1.51
CA PRO A 327 9.09 16.79 -1.27
C PRO A 327 8.07 16.98 -2.40
N ASP A 328 8.23 16.26 -3.51
CA ASP A 328 7.45 16.48 -4.73
C ASP A 328 6.12 15.73 -4.75
N ILE A 329 5.86 14.87 -3.76
CA ILE A 329 4.65 14.02 -3.67
C ILE A 329 3.89 14.33 -2.38
N ASP A 330 2.58 14.58 -2.49
CA ASP A 330 1.69 14.77 -1.33
C ASP A 330 0.91 13.50 -0.99
N VAL A 331 0.48 12.79 -2.03
CA VAL A 331 -0.41 11.63 -1.95
C VAL A 331 0.23 10.44 -2.63
N LEU A 332 0.21 9.30 -1.93
CA LEU A 332 0.40 8.00 -2.54
C LEU A 332 -0.93 7.27 -2.53
N CYS A 333 -1.14 6.42 -3.53
CA CYS A 333 -2.41 5.73 -3.67
C CYS A 333 -2.25 4.35 -4.28
N GLY A 334 -3.32 3.58 -4.18
CA GLY A 334 -3.43 2.24 -4.72
C GLY A 334 -4.74 1.59 -4.29
N PRO A 335 -5.17 0.53 -4.97
CA PRO A 335 -6.32 -0.25 -4.54
C PRO A 335 -6.15 -0.77 -3.11
N TYR A 336 -7.26 -1.07 -2.44
CA TYR A 336 -7.18 -1.98 -1.29
C TYR A 336 -6.95 -3.41 -1.80
N SER A 337 -6.53 -4.32 -0.92
CA SER A 337 -6.02 -5.64 -1.32
C SER A 337 -6.93 -6.40 -2.29
N TYR A 338 -6.33 -6.92 -3.37
CA TYR A 338 -6.99 -7.83 -4.31
C TYR A 338 -7.11 -9.27 -3.82
N SER A 339 -6.55 -9.60 -2.65
CA SER A 339 -6.83 -10.89 -2.01
C SER A 339 -8.33 -11.07 -1.80
N ASN A 340 -8.84 -12.25 -2.21
CA ASN A 340 -10.23 -12.63 -1.99
C ASN A 340 -10.65 -12.47 -0.52
N LEU A 341 -9.74 -12.68 0.43
CA LEU A 341 -9.99 -12.56 1.87
C LEU A 341 -10.33 -11.12 2.31
N ALA A 342 -9.88 -10.09 1.58
CA ALA A 342 -10.22 -8.68 1.81
C ALA A 342 -11.48 -8.24 1.05
N ARG A 343 -11.81 -8.94 -0.04
CA ARG A 343 -12.86 -8.54 -1.01
C ARG A 343 -14.23 -9.17 -0.71
N VAL A 344 -14.31 -10.09 0.25
CA VAL A 344 -15.57 -10.71 0.69
C VAL A 344 -16.20 -9.97 1.87
N PRO A 345 -17.55 -9.90 1.95
CA PRO A 345 -18.25 -9.43 3.14
C PRO A 345 -17.77 -10.16 4.40
N GLY A 346 -17.59 -9.44 5.51
CA GLY A 346 -17.09 -9.99 6.78
C GLY A 346 -15.58 -10.21 6.87
N GLY A 347 -14.83 -10.10 5.77
CA GLY A 347 -13.38 -9.96 5.82
C GLY A 347 -12.96 -8.59 6.38
N PRO A 348 -11.79 -8.43 7.02
CA PRO A 348 -11.24 -7.11 7.29
C PRO A 348 -10.77 -6.45 5.98
N GLN A 349 -10.76 -5.11 5.92
CA GLN A 349 -10.03 -4.41 4.87
C GLN A 349 -8.55 -4.37 5.24
N PHE A 350 -7.69 -4.48 4.23
CA PHE A 350 -6.28 -4.13 4.33
C PHE A 350 -5.79 -3.49 3.02
N THR A 351 -4.81 -2.59 3.13
CA THR A 351 -4.24 -1.83 2.00
C THR A 351 -3.01 -2.51 1.42
N HIS A 352 -2.65 -2.21 0.17
CA HIS A 352 -1.51 -2.84 -0.53
C HIS A 352 -0.14 -2.56 0.09
N THR A 353 -0.08 -1.58 0.97
CA THR A 353 1.15 -0.94 1.39
C THR A 353 1.31 -0.89 2.92
N VAL A 354 2.34 -0.17 3.35
CA VAL A 354 2.70 0.18 4.73
C VAL A 354 2.23 1.60 5.07
N GLY A 355 0.91 1.79 5.13
CA GLY A 355 0.32 3.13 5.17
C GLY A 355 0.69 3.94 6.43
N GLU A 356 1.03 3.29 7.55
CA GLU A 356 1.52 3.98 8.75
C GLU A 356 2.90 4.64 8.53
N SER A 357 3.73 4.12 7.62
CA SER A 357 4.97 4.80 7.20
C SER A 357 4.71 5.98 6.27
N ILE A 358 3.70 5.86 5.39
CA ILE A 358 3.30 6.94 4.48
C ILE A 358 2.81 8.16 5.26
N THR A 359 1.90 7.93 6.21
CA THR A 359 1.38 8.98 7.09
C THR A 359 2.46 9.57 8.00
N ALA A 360 3.37 8.75 8.52
CA ALA A 360 4.52 9.23 9.29
C ALA A 360 5.50 10.10 8.46
N ALA A 361 5.53 9.94 7.14
CA ALA A 361 6.28 10.79 6.22
C ALA A 361 5.54 12.11 5.87
N GLY A 362 4.40 12.38 6.50
CA GLY A 362 3.59 13.58 6.24
C GLY A 362 2.80 13.53 4.93
N LYS A 363 2.59 12.34 4.37
CA LYS A 363 1.84 12.10 3.13
C LYS A 363 0.52 11.40 3.42
N ILE A 364 -0.46 11.55 2.55
CA ILE A 364 -1.73 10.82 2.67
C ILE A 364 -1.66 9.55 1.80
N TRP A 365 -2.10 8.43 2.36
CA TRP A 365 -2.43 7.26 1.55
C TRP A 365 -3.90 7.31 1.13
N PHE A 366 -4.19 7.22 -0.17
CA PHE A 366 -5.53 7.07 -0.70
C PHE A 366 -5.78 5.61 -1.12
N ASN A 367 -6.75 4.95 -0.48
CA ASN A 367 -7.23 3.67 -0.98
C ASN A 367 -8.22 3.90 -2.13
N GLU A 368 -7.90 3.35 -3.29
CA GLU A 368 -8.87 3.16 -4.38
C GLU A 368 -9.84 2.05 -3.99
N ASP A 369 -11.10 2.42 -3.79
CA ASP A 369 -12.20 1.50 -3.52
C ASP A 369 -12.92 1.17 -4.82
N ASP A 370 -12.36 0.19 -5.52
CA ASP A 370 -12.89 -0.47 -6.71
C ASP A 370 -13.74 -1.71 -6.32
N THR A 371 -14.46 -1.64 -5.20
CA THR A 371 -15.41 -2.70 -4.80
C THR A 371 -16.46 -2.90 -5.89
N ALA A 372 -16.44 -4.06 -6.56
CA ALA A 372 -17.52 -4.44 -7.47
C ALA A 372 -18.89 -4.34 -6.75
N THR A 373 -19.81 -3.56 -7.34
CA THR A 373 -21.11 -3.27 -6.72
C THR A 373 -22.16 -4.29 -7.16
N HIS A 374 -23.36 -4.21 -6.59
CA HIS A 374 -24.51 -4.99 -7.06
C HIS A 374 -24.94 -4.63 -8.50
N ILE A 375 -24.45 -3.52 -9.06
CA ILE A 375 -24.68 -3.13 -10.46
C ILE A 375 -23.68 -3.81 -11.38
N SER A 376 -22.37 -3.61 -11.17
CA SER A 376 -21.34 -4.10 -12.10
C SER A 376 -21.42 -5.62 -12.29
N MET A 377 -21.68 -6.34 -11.20
CA MET A 377 -21.88 -7.79 -11.22
C MET A 377 -23.04 -8.25 -12.12
N ARG A 378 -24.15 -7.51 -12.18
CA ARG A 378 -25.31 -7.83 -13.06
C ARG A 378 -25.02 -7.57 -14.53
N GLN A 379 -24.10 -6.65 -14.81
CA GLN A 379 -23.72 -6.31 -16.17
C GLN A 379 -22.76 -7.34 -16.79
N ARG A 380 -22.28 -8.33 -16.01
CA ARG A 380 -21.39 -9.44 -16.43
C ARG A 380 -20.25 -8.96 -17.33
N MET A 381 -19.55 -7.89 -16.96
CA MET A 381 -18.45 -7.42 -17.80
C MET A 381 -17.36 -8.50 -17.78
N PRO A 382 -16.93 -9.05 -18.92
CA PRO A 382 -15.86 -10.06 -18.97
C PRO A 382 -14.56 -9.55 -18.33
N GLU A 383 -14.40 -8.24 -18.32
CA GLU A 383 -13.31 -7.46 -17.72
C GLU A 383 -13.36 -7.46 -16.18
N ASP A 384 -14.54 -7.65 -15.56
CA ASP A 384 -14.68 -7.89 -14.10
C ASP A 384 -14.01 -9.23 -13.69
N GLY A 385 -13.80 -10.12 -14.68
CA GLY A 385 -13.35 -11.51 -14.53
C GLY A 385 -11.88 -11.70 -14.16
N SER A 386 -11.06 -10.64 -14.05
CA SER A 386 -9.69 -10.75 -13.52
C SER A 386 -9.61 -10.65 -11.99
N HIS A 387 -10.64 -10.13 -11.33
CA HIS A 387 -10.74 -10.19 -9.88
C HIS A 387 -11.48 -11.49 -9.53
N ARG A 388 -10.77 -12.50 -9.06
CA ARG A 388 -11.24 -13.88 -8.77
C ARG A 388 -12.26 -13.99 -7.61
N ALA A 389 -13.07 -12.95 -7.41
CA ALA A 389 -14.12 -12.81 -6.41
C ALA A 389 -15.29 -11.97 -6.95
N ALA A 390 -15.63 -12.15 -8.23
CA ALA A 390 -16.91 -11.72 -8.79
C ALA A 390 -18.04 -12.58 -8.17
N PHE A 391 -18.31 -12.34 -6.89
CA PHE A 391 -19.47 -12.90 -6.19
C PHE A 391 -20.68 -12.04 -6.58
N ASP A 392 -21.79 -12.66 -6.97
CA ASP A 392 -23.06 -11.95 -7.05
C ASP A 392 -23.31 -11.26 -5.71
N ARG A 393 -23.45 -9.93 -5.72
CA ARG A 393 -23.63 -9.12 -4.51
C ARG A 393 -24.99 -8.44 -4.52
N THR A 394 -25.59 -8.38 -3.35
CA THR A 394 -26.73 -7.54 -3.06
C THR A 394 -26.28 -6.10 -2.75
N LEU A 395 -27.22 -5.16 -2.83
CA LEU A 395 -27.01 -3.78 -2.39
C LEU A 395 -26.55 -3.73 -0.92
N GLU A 396 -27.13 -4.59 -0.08
CA GLU A 396 -26.81 -4.65 1.35
C GLU A 396 -25.37 -5.11 1.59
N GLU A 397 -24.91 -6.17 0.93
CA GLU A 397 -23.51 -6.62 1.03
C GLU A 397 -22.52 -5.56 0.53
N THR A 398 -22.89 -4.84 -0.54
CA THR A 398 -22.09 -3.72 -1.05
C THR A 398 -21.99 -2.62 0.02
N ARG A 399 -23.10 -2.22 0.63
CA ARG A 399 -23.12 -1.22 1.72
C ARG A 399 -22.30 -1.66 2.94
N LEU A 400 -22.34 -2.94 3.31
CA LEU A 400 -21.55 -3.50 4.40
C LEU A 400 -20.05 -3.40 4.13
N LEU A 401 -19.60 -3.72 2.91
CA LEU A 401 -18.22 -3.59 2.48
C LEU A 401 -17.75 -2.13 2.48
N LEU A 402 -18.54 -1.22 1.90
CA LEU A 402 -18.21 0.21 1.85
C LEU A 402 -18.13 0.82 3.26
N ARG A 403 -19.04 0.44 4.16
CA ARG A 403 -19.00 0.86 5.57
C ARG A 403 -17.70 0.42 6.26
N ARG A 404 -17.34 -0.86 6.10
CA ARG A 404 -16.08 -1.40 6.62
C ARG A 404 -14.88 -0.63 6.06
N ASN A 405 -14.83 -0.45 4.75
CA ASN A 405 -13.71 0.21 4.07
C ASN A 405 -13.55 1.66 4.54
N PHE A 406 -14.65 2.40 4.63
CA PHE A 406 -14.63 3.77 5.14
C PHE A 406 -14.09 3.82 6.57
N LEU A 407 -14.57 2.97 7.48
CA LEU A 407 -14.14 2.96 8.88
C LEU A 407 -12.66 2.57 9.05
N PHE A 408 -12.14 1.67 8.22
CA PHE A 408 -10.72 1.35 8.18
C PHE A 408 -9.87 2.57 7.79
N ASN A 409 -10.30 3.31 6.75
CA ASN A 409 -9.61 4.51 6.28
C ASN A 409 -9.69 5.64 7.31
N LEU A 410 -10.88 5.90 7.87
CA LEU A 410 -11.10 6.93 8.89
C LEU A 410 -10.23 6.69 10.13
N ALA A 411 -10.20 5.46 10.64
CA ALA A 411 -9.40 5.10 11.81
C ALA A 411 -7.89 5.34 11.60
N ARG A 412 -7.40 5.23 10.38
CA ARG A 412 -5.98 5.37 10.01
C ARG A 412 -5.61 6.73 9.44
N ASN A 413 -6.57 7.65 9.34
CA ASN A 413 -6.44 8.93 8.65
C ASN A 413 -6.00 8.80 7.18
N TYR A 414 -6.45 7.73 6.52
CA TYR A 414 -6.28 7.58 5.07
C TYR A 414 -7.38 8.31 4.31
N GLY A 415 -7.11 8.61 3.05
CA GLY A 415 -8.13 8.96 2.08
C GLY A 415 -8.72 7.74 1.42
N VAL A 416 -9.90 7.93 0.83
CA VAL A 416 -10.58 6.92 0.04
C VAL A 416 -11.20 7.59 -1.16
N TRP A 417 -11.20 6.88 -2.29
CA TRP A 417 -12.07 7.23 -3.39
C TRP A 417 -12.87 6.03 -3.85
N TRP A 418 -14.13 6.26 -4.16
CA TRP A 418 -14.93 5.29 -4.89
C TRP A 418 -14.61 5.44 -6.37
N TYR A 419 -14.38 4.31 -7.05
CA TYR A 419 -13.88 4.31 -8.42
C TYR A 419 -14.82 3.57 -9.36
N ASP A 420 -15.29 4.23 -10.41
CA ASP A 420 -15.90 3.53 -11.55
C ASP A 420 -14.81 3.04 -12.51
N HIS A 421 -14.49 1.75 -12.41
CA HIS A 421 -13.46 1.12 -13.23
C HIS A 421 -13.79 1.14 -14.74
N HIS A 422 -15.06 1.05 -15.13
CA HIS A 422 -15.46 0.83 -16.52
C HIS A 422 -16.19 2.03 -17.14
N SER A 423 -16.48 3.08 -16.36
CA SER A 423 -17.29 4.22 -16.81
C SER A 423 -18.69 3.78 -17.26
N ARG A 424 -19.26 2.79 -16.57
CA ARG A 424 -20.56 2.18 -16.90
C ARG A 424 -21.60 2.32 -15.78
N GLY A 425 -21.34 3.21 -14.83
CA GLY A 425 -22.32 3.59 -13.83
C GLY A 425 -22.40 2.58 -12.68
N MET A 426 -21.27 1.98 -12.26
CA MET A 426 -21.31 1.01 -11.16
C MET A 426 -21.78 1.63 -9.83
N TRP A 427 -21.78 2.96 -9.73
CA TRP A 427 -22.27 3.75 -8.60
C TRP A 427 -23.62 4.44 -8.87
N ASN A 428 -24.31 4.14 -9.99
CA ASN A 428 -25.61 4.70 -10.36
C ASN A 428 -26.81 4.07 -9.62
N ASP A 429 -26.67 3.87 -8.31
CA ASP A 429 -27.79 3.58 -7.41
C ASP A 429 -27.79 4.60 -6.26
N PRO A 430 -28.78 5.51 -6.18
CA PRO A 430 -28.89 6.46 -5.08
C PRO A 430 -28.82 5.81 -3.69
N ALA A 431 -29.28 4.57 -3.58
CA ALA A 431 -29.24 3.83 -2.33
C ALA A 431 -27.79 3.52 -1.90
N LEU A 432 -26.83 3.31 -2.81
CA LEU A 432 -25.42 3.13 -2.41
C LEU A 432 -24.90 4.36 -1.66
N TRP A 433 -25.26 5.55 -2.15
CA TRP A 433 -24.80 6.82 -1.61
C TRP A 433 -25.42 7.20 -0.26
N GLU A 434 -26.55 6.60 0.14
CA GLU A 434 -27.11 6.78 1.49
C GLU A 434 -26.11 6.39 2.59
N GLY A 435 -25.24 5.41 2.34
CA GLY A 435 -24.17 5.03 3.27
C GLY A 435 -23.14 6.15 3.51
N LYS A 436 -22.98 7.05 2.53
CA LYS A 436 -22.03 8.16 2.62
C LYS A 436 -22.47 9.22 3.63
N ALA A 437 -23.77 9.47 3.80
CA ALA A 437 -24.25 10.44 4.79
C ALA A 437 -23.87 10.06 6.24
N PHE A 438 -23.71 8.77 6.54
CA PHE A 438 -23.16 8.33 7.82
C PHE A 438 -21.66 8.57 7.90
N ALA A 439 -20.93 8.24 6.83
CA ALA A 439 -19.49 8.48 6.73
C ALA A 439 -19.14 9.96 6.94
N ASP A 440 -19.87 10.86 6.27
CA ASP A 440 -19.64 12.30 6.33
C ASP A 440 -19.81 12.84 7.77
N ARG A 441 -20.85 12.41 8.49
CA ARG A 441 -21.07 12.82 9.89
C ARG A 441 -19.94 12.36 10.81
N LEU A 442 -19.39 11.16 10.58
CA LEU A 442 -18.26 10.65 11.35
C LEU A 442 -16.96 11.38 11.00
N GLU A 443 -16.70 11.60 9.72
CA GLU A 443 -15.50 12.33 9.27
C GLU A 443 -15.51 13.77 9.78
N ALA A 444 -16.63 14.49 9.62
CA ALA A 444 -16.78 15.86 10.09
C ALA A 444 -16.47 16.01 11.59
N ALA A 445 -16.83 15.00 12.41
CA ALA A 445 -16.58 15.01 13.85
C ALA A 445 -15.08 14.92 14.24
N VAL A 446 -14.22 14.48 13.32
CA VAL A 446 -12.77 14.33 13.53
C VAL A 446 -11.93 15.12 12.53
N LEU A 447 -12.54 15.79 11.54
CA LEU A 447 -11.86 16.40 10.40
C LEU A 447 -10.79 17.41 10.85
N ASP A 448 -11.19 18.38 11.68
CA ASP A 448 -10.36 19.47 12.20
C ASP A 448 -9.57 19.09 13.48
N ASP A 449 -9.87 17.93 14.09
CA ASP A 449 -9.22 17.43 15.30
C ASP A 449 -8.85 15.94 15.15
N PRO A 450 -7.96 15.59 14.20
CA PRO A 450 -7.48 14.22 14.05
C PRO A 450 -6.53 13.82 15.18
N GLU A 451 -6.36 12.50 15.35
CA GLU A 451 -5.29 11.92 16.16
C GLU A 451 -4.44 10.97 15.30
N PRO A 452 -3.11 10.98 15.45
CA PRO A 452 -2.27 9.97 14.82
C PRO A 452 -2.70 8.56 15.21
N TYR A 453 -2.81 7.68 14.23
CA TYR A 453 -3.14 6.28 14.49
C TYR A 453 -2.00 5.58 15.24
N ARG A 454 -2.33 4.97 16.39
CA ARG A 454 -1.38 4.28 17.27
C ARG A 454 -1.79 2.81 17.43
N PRO A 455 -1.27 1.91 16.58
CA PRO A 455 -1.55 0.49 16.70
C PRO A 455 -0.81 -0.12 17.89
N ASP A 456 -1.46 -1.04 18.62
CA ASP A 456 -0.80 -1.79 19.69
C ASP A 456 0.15 -2.86 19.12
N VAL A 457 -0.14 -3.34 17.91
CA VAL A 457 0.65 -4.36 17.20
C VAL A 457 1.21 -3.75 15.93
N THR A 458 2.53 -3.77 15.79
CA THR A 458 3.21 -3.32 14.56
C THR A 458 3.69 -4.51 13.76
N LEU A 459 3.16 -4.65 12.54
CA LEU A 459 3.69 -5.54 11.53
C LEU A 459 4.80 -4.81 10.77
N VAL A 460 6.00 -5.37 10.74
CA VAL A 460 7.17 -4.75 10.12
C VAL A 460 7.47 -5.44 8.80
N PHE A 461 7.65 -4.62 7.77
CA PHE A 461 7.97 -5.01 6.40
C PHE A 461 9.29 -4.38 5.95
N ASP A 462 10.19 -5.14 5.37
CA ASP A 462 11.40 -4.62 4.74
C ASP A 462 11.31 -4.74 3.22
N GLU A 463 11.35 -3.60 2.51
CA GLU A 463 11.29 -3.59 1.05
C GLU A 463 12.60 -4.06 0.40
N LYS A 464 13.74 -3.88 1.07
CA LYS A 464 15.06 -4.31 0.57
C LYS A 464 15.11 -5.80 0.28
N ASN A 465 14.32 -6.59 1.01
CA ASN A 465 14.26 -8.04 0.82
C ASN A 465 13.83 -8.44 -0.62
N ALA A 466 13.09 -7.58 -1.33
CA ALA A 466 12.70 -7.85 -2.71
C ALA A 466 13.90 -7.98 -3.66
N ASP A 467 15.00 -7.28 -3.38
CA ASP A 467 16.19 -7.32 -4.22
C ASP A 467 16.90 -8.68 -4.17
N PHE A 468 16.75 -9.40 -3.06
CA PHE A 468 17.40 -10.68 -2.80
C PHE A 468 16.54 -11.89 -3.19
N ILE A 469 15.27 -11.70 -3.57
CA ILE A 469 14.41 -12.83 -3.97
C ILE A 469 14.66 -13.17 -5.44
N VAL A 470 14.75 -14.48 -5.74
CA VAL A 470 14.94 -14.96 -7.11
C VAL A 470 13.74 -14.63 -8.01
N SER A 471 14.00 -14.34 -9.28
CA SER A 471 12.96 -14.07 -10.29
C SER A 471 12.36 -15.37 -10.84
N ALA A 472 11.65 -16.11 -9.99
CA ALA A 472 11.06 -17.41 -10.31
C ALA A 472 9.67 -17.57 -9.67
N ASN A 473 8.91 -18.59 -10.08
CA ASN A 473 7.54 -18.78 -9.61
C ASN A 473 7.47 -19.58 -8.31
N GLU A 474 8.49 -20.38 -8.02
CA GLU A 474 8.57 -21.26 -6.87
C GLU A 474 8.43 -20.47 -5.54
N PRO A 475 9.14 -19.33 -5.33
CA PRO A 475 9.01 -18.53 -4.10
C PRO A 475 7.63 -17.94 -3.84
N ARG A 476 6.81 -17.75 -4.89
CA ARG A 476 5.51 -17.07 -4.81
C ARG A 476 4.65 -17.60 -3.66
N TYR A 477 4.54 -18.92 -3.53
CA TYR A 477 3.69 -19.53 -2.52
C TYR A 477 4.21 -19.26 -1.11
N THR A 478 5.52 -19.43 -0.87
CA THR A 478 6.16 -19.11 0.41
C THR A 478 5.97 -17.64 0.79
N LEU A 479 6.08 -16.72 -0.17
CA LEU A 479 5.88 -15.28 0.06
C LEU A 479 4.41 -14.92 0.31
N GLU A 480 3.47 -15.62 -0.35
CA GLU A 480 2.03 -15.44 -0.09
C GLU A 480 1.68 -15.79 1.36
N GLY A 481 2.23 -16.88 1.89
CA GLY A 481 2.10 -17.24 3.32
C GLY A 481 2.85 -16.26 4.23
N GLY A 482 4.15 -16.08 3.98
CA GLY A 482 5.10 -15.30 4.79
C GLY A 482 4.78 -13.82 4.95
N VAL A 483 4.10 -13.24 3.97
CA VAL A 483 3.95 -11.79 3.86
C VAL A 483 2.49 -11.42 3.69
N SER A 484 1.83 -11.86 2.63
CA SER A 484 0.47 -11.44 2.29
C SER A 484 -0.57 -11.98 3.27
N ALA A 485 -0.48 -13.26 3.65
CA ALA A 485 -1.38 -13.88 4.61
C ALA A 485 -1.14 -13.35 6.03
N MET A 486 0.11 -13.06 6.43
CA MET A 486 0.40 -12.47 7.74
C MET A 486 -0.32 -11.13 7.97
N ARG A 487 -0.44 -10.28 6.94
CA ARG A 487 -1.27 -9.06 7.01
C ARG A 487 -2.74 -9.38 7.32
N ASP A 488 -3.30 -10.42 6.71
CA ASP A 488 -4.66 -10.92 7.03
C ASP A 488 -4.74 -11.47 8.47
N ARG A 489 -3.79 -12.32 8.89
CA ARG A 489 -3.76 -12.91 10.24
C ARG A 489 -3.74 -11.86 11.35
N VAL A 490 -2.86 -10.86 11.19
CA VAL A 490 -2.74 -9.75 12.12
C VAL A 490 -4.03 -8.92 12.15
N SER A 491 -4.63 -8.65 10.99
CA SER A 491 -5.87 -7.87 10.87
C SER A 491 -7.10 -8.58 11.47
N ARG A 492 -7.10 -9.92 11.50
CA ARG A 492 -8.16 -10.74 12.12
C ARG A 492 -7.92 -11.05 13.59
N SER A 493 -6.79 -10.62 14.17
CA SER A 493 -6.42 -11.02 15.53
C SER A 493 -7.35 -10.47 16.62
N GLY A 494 -8.31 -9.59 16.31
CA GLY A 494 -9.15 -8.93 17.30
C GLY A 494 -8.44 -7.77 18.03
N CYS A 495 -7.35 -7.26 17.43
CA CYS A 495 -6.48 -6.25 18.01
C CYS A 495 -6.31 -5.06 17.05
N ALA A 496 -5.93 -3.88 17.58
CA ALA A 496 -5.58 -2.73 16.75
C ALA A 496 -4.15 -2.88 16.22
N SER A 497 -4.00 -3.05 14.91
CA SER A 497 -2.74 -3.29 14.23
C SER A 497 -2.45 -2.26 13.14
N GLY A 498 -1.17 -2.07 12.83
CA GLY A 498 -0.68 -1.23 11.74
C GLY A 498 0.60 -1.80 11.15
N VAL A 499 1.01 -1.28 10.00
CA VAL A 499 2.11 -1.84 9.21
C VAL A 499 3.14 -0.76 8.87
N ARG A 500 4.41 -1.02 9.18
CA ARG A 500 5.51 -0.07 8.98
C ARG A 500 6.66 -0.67 8.19
N LEU A 501 7.39 0.19 7.49
CA LEU A 501 8.71 -0.13 6.96
C LEU A 501 9.70 -0.41 8.11
N LEU A 502 10.63 -1.32 7.87
CA LEU A 502 11.76 -1.57 8.76
C LEU A 502 12.57 -0.30 9.02
N ASP A 503 12.75 0.54 8.00
CA ASP A 503 13.47 1.82 8.10
C ASP A 503 12.89 2.76 9.18
N ASP A 504 11.57 2.74 9.40
CA ASP A 504 10.93 3.53 10.48
C ASP A 504 11.30 3.00 11.86
N ILE A 505 11.49 1.69 11.98
CA ILE A 505 11.94 1.05 13.21
C ILE A 505 13.38 1.46 13.50
N VAL A 506 14.27 1.30 12.52
CA VAL A 506 15.71 1.56 12.65
C VAL A 506 15.99 3.04 12.90
N SER A 507 15.27 3.93 12.23
CA SER A 507 15.39 5.39 12.42
C SER A 507 14.67 5.94 13.65
N GLY A 508 14.01 5.10 14.45
CA GLY A 508 13.30 5.51 15.67
C GLY A 508 11.99 6.27 15.42
N LYS A 509 11.49 6.33 14.18
CA LYS A 509 10.21 6.98 13.83
C LYS A 509 8.99 6.18 14.31
N ALA A 510 9.14 4.89 14.58
CA ALA A 510 8.10 4.01 15.12
C ALA A 510 8.11 3.97 16.66
N GLY A 511 7.84 5.11 17.29
CA GLY A 511 7.99 5.27 18.75
C GLY A 511 6.99 4.50 19.63
N TYR A 512 5.85 4.05 19.09
CA TYR A 512 4.82 3.32 19.83
C TYR A 512 4.56 1.94 19.22
N SER A 513 4.70 0.89 20.03
CA SER A 513 4.23 -0.47 19.77
C SER A 513 4.27 -1.24 21.09
N LYS A 514 3.38 -2.22 21.27
CA LYS A 514 3.43 -3.16 22.40
C LYS A 514 3.84 -4.56 21.98
N LEU A 515 3.71 -4.89 20.69
CA LEU A 515 4.19 -6.14 20.11
C LEU A 515 4.64 -5.86 18.68
N ASP A 516 5.88 -6.22 18.36
CA ASP A 516 6.38 -6.17 16.99
C ASP A 516 6.41 -7.56 16.36
N ILE A 517 6.02 -7.63 15.09
CA ILE A 517 6.08 -8.84 14.27
C ILE A 517 6.89 -8.51 13.01
N HIS A 518 8.06 -9.11 12.85
CA HIS A 518 8.91 -8.89 11.68
C HIS A 518 8.67 -9.98 10.63
N CYS A 519 7.98 -9.63 9.53
CA CYS A 519 7.58 -10.58 8.49
C CYS A 519 8.76 -11.06 7.63
N ASN A 520 9.60 -10.14 7.19
CA ASN A 520 10.60 -10.40 6.15
C ASN A 520 11.91 -9.60 6.34
N ALA A 521 12.31 -9.37 7.59
CA ALA A 521 13.57 -8.69 7.94
C ALA A 521 14.80 -9.60 7.71
N VAL A 522 15.02 -10.04 6.47
CA VAL A 522 16.00 -11.10 6.12
C VAL A 522 17.38 -10.53 5.82
N ALA A 523 17.45 -9.49 4.99
CA ALA A 523 18.69 -8.88 4.53
C ALA A 523 19.00 -7.61 5.32
N LEU A 524 19.97 -7.70 6.23
CA LEU A 524 20.23 -6.67 7.23
C LEU A 524 21.72 -6.32 7.31
N THR A 525 22.00 -5.02 7.44
CA THR A 525 23.29 -4.50 7.89
C THR A 525 23.46 -4.69 9.39
N GLY A 526 24.71 -4.63 9.89
CA GLY A 526 24.98 -4.74 11.31
C GLY A 526 24.36 -3.63 12.15
N GLU A 527 24.15 -2.45 11.57
CA GLU A 527 23.41 -1.36 12.23
C GLU A 527 21.94 -1.72 12.43
N GLU A 528 21.28 -2.21 11.38
CA GLU A 528 19.89 -2.63 11.46
C GLU A 528 19.71 -3.80 12.43
N ARG A 529 20.61 -4.79 12.41
CA ARG A 529 20.59 -5.91 13.37
C ARG A 529 20.67 -5.41 14.82
N ARG A 530 21.55 -4.45 15.11
CA ARG A 530 21.66 -3.85 16.45
C ARG A 530 20.40 -3.08 16.83
N ALA A 531 19.88 -2.23 15.94
CA ALA A 531 18.68 -1.45 16.21
C ALA A 531 17.46 -2.36 16.50
N LEU A 532 17.30 -3.43 15.73
CA LEU A 532 16.25 -4.43 15.96
C LEU A 532 16.45 -5.18 17.28
N ARG A 533 17.68 -5.56 17.59
CA ARG A 533 18.03 -6.24 18.85
C ARG A 533 17.76 -5.35 20.07
N ASP A 534 18.15 -4.10 20.01
CA ASP A 534 17.94 -3.12 21.09
C ASP A 534 16.46 -2.84 21.30
N ARG A 535 15.69 -2.75 20.21
CA ARG A 535 14.23 -2.62 20.27
C ARG A 535 13.56 -3.84 20.88
N ALA A 536 13.97 -5.05 20.49
CA ALA A 536 13.48 -6.29 21.09
C ALA A 536 13.87 -6.45 22.56
N GLY A 537 14.87 -5.70 23.04
CA GLY A 537 15.18 -5.57 24.47
C GLY A 537 14.13 -4.80 25.28
N ASN A 538 13.26 -4.05 24.62
CA ASN A 538 12.25 -3.17 25.23
C ASN A 538 10.81 -3.53 24.85
N ILE A 539 10.60 -4.09 23.67
CA ILE A 539 9.27 -4.44 23.13
C ILE A 539 9.24 -5.94 22.85
N PRO A 540 8.19 -6.67 23.28
CA PRO A 540 7.99 -8.06 22.86
C PRO A 540 8.04 -8.21 21.34
N THR A 541 8.73 -9.25 20.85
CA THR A 541 8.98 -9.40 19.41
C THR A 541 8.74 -10.83 18.92
N VAL A 542 8.04 -10.96 17.80
CA VAL A 542 7.90 -12.19 17.01
C VAL A 542 8.76 -12.07 15.75
N TRP A 543 9.72 -12.98 15.62
CA TRP A 543 10.57 -13.10 14.44
C TRP A 543 10.04 -14.20 13.52
N MET A 544 9.75 -13.87 12.27
CA MET A 544 9.24 -14.83 11.29
C MET A 544 10.36 -15.33 10.38
N TRP A 545 10.39 -16.64 10.16
CA TRP A 545 11.16 -17.36 9.16
C TRP A 545 12.70 -17.21 9.22
N ALA A 546 13.27 -16.21 8.54
CA ALA A 546 14.72 -16.09 8.28
C ALA A 546 15.31 -14.71 8.66
N PRO A 547 15.02 -14.18 9.86
CA PRO A 547 15.40 -12.84 10.27
C PRO A 547 16.93 -12.66 10.33
N GLY A 548 17.47 -11.72 9.56
CA GLY A 548 18.90 -11.41 9.52
C GLY A 548 19.78 -12.47 8.87
N TYR A 549 19.22 -13.37 8.06
CA TYR A 549 19.99 -14.44 7.42
C TYR A 549 21.01 -13.94 6.39
N ILE A 550 20.73 -12.85 5.69
CA ILE A 550 21.64 -12.26 4.71
C ILE A 550 22.40 -11.12 5.39
N ASP A 551 23.72 -11.30 5.53
CA ASP A 551 24.63 -10.30 6.10
C ASP A 551 25.07 -9.33 5.01
N LEU A 552 24.51 -8.12 5.01
CA LEU A 552 24.83 -7.10 4.01
C LEU A 552 26.24 -6.52 4.17
N ASP A 553 26.85 -6.61 5.35
CA ASP A 553 28.20 -6.08 5.58
C ASP A 553 29.27 -7.00 4.94
N ARG A 554 28.99 -8.30 4.95
CA ARG A 554 29.91 -9.34 4.46
C ARG A 554 29.49 -9.95 3.13
N ASN A 555 28.29 -9.62 2.67
CA ASN A 555 27.68 -10.10 1.45
C ASN A 555 27.62 -11.64 1.38
N GLU A 556 27.14 -12.26 2.46
CA GLU A 556 27.06 -13.72 2.63
C GLU A 556 25.79 -14.14 3.39
N PHE A 557 25.43 -15.40 3.30
CA PHE A 557 24.47 -16.02 4.21
C PHE A 557 25.14 -16.32 5.56
N SER A 558 24.45 -16.04 6.67
CA SER A 558 25.01 -16.24 8.02
C SER A 558 23.95 -16.64 9.05
N LEU A 559 24.21 -17.74 9.76
CA LEU A 559 23.39 -18.13 10.93
C LEU A 559 23.74 -17.29 12.16
N LYS A 560 24.96 -16.76 12.21
CA LYS A 560 25.42 -15.91 13.31
C LYS A 560 24.64 -14.59 13.32
N THR A 561 24.36 -14.03 12.15
CA THR A 561 23.58 -12.78 12.06
C THR A 561 22.11 -12.98 12.44
N ILE A 562 21.55 -14.19 12.27
CA ILE A 562 20.24 -14.56 12.85
C ILE A 562 20.31 -14.50 14.38
N GLU A 563 21.35 -15.07 14.99
CA GLU A 563 21.56 -15.02 16.44
C GLU A 563 21.80 -13.58 16.93
N GLU A 564 22.59 -12.77 16.22
CA GLU A 564 22.82 -11.36 16.56
C GLU A 564 21.52 -10.55 16.54
N THR A 565 20.64 -10.79 15.56
CA THR A 565 19.37 -10.09 15.39
C THR A 565 18.35 -10.53 16.44
N THR A 566 18.14 -11.84 16.57
CA THR A 566 17.01 -12.40 17.32
C THR A 566 17.37 -12.88 18.73
N GLY A 567 18.64 -13.20 18.96
CA GLY A 567 19.13 -13.91 20.15
C GLY A 567 18.83 -15.38 20.18
N PHE A 568 18.24 -15.94 19.11
CA PHE A 568 18.03 -17.38 18.97
C PHE A 568 19.14 -17.98 18.11
N LYS A 569 19.76 -19.03 18.62
CA LYS A 569 20.53 -19.95 17.76
C LYS A 569 19.56 -20.73 16.90
N VAL A 570 19.94 -20.97 15.65
CA VAL A 570 19.15 -21.77 14.71
C VAL A 570 20.02 -22.79 14.02
N ARG A 571 19.40 -23.86 13.53
CA ARG A 571 20.03 -24.82 12.61
C ARG A 571 19.20 -24.97 11.35
N PRO A 572 19.83 -25.15 10.17
CA PRO A 572 19.10 -25.47 8.95
C PRO A 572 18.38 -26.81 9.07
N VAL A 573 17.18 -26.89 8.51
CA VAL A 573 16.36 -28.11 8.40
C VAL A 573 15.69 -28.15 7.03
N GLN A 574 15.09 -29.30 6.67
CA GLN A 574 14.41 -29.49 5.39
C GLN A 574 13.12 -30.33 5.57
N PRO A 575 12.12 -29.84 6.33
CA PRO A 575 10.82 -30.49 6.36
C PRO A 575 10.16 -30.40 4.97
N ALA A 576 9.33 -31.37 4.59
CA ALA A 576 8.73 -31.39 3.25
C ALA A 576 7.71 -30.24 3.04
N THR A 577 7.03 -29.83 4.12
CA THR A 577 6.05 -28.75 4.10
C THR A 577 6.31 -27.75 5.23
N TRP A 578 5.72 -26.55 5.12
CA TRP A 578 5.74 -25.55 6.19
C TRP A 578 4.83 -25.93 7.38
N THR A 579 4.41 -27.19 7.48
CA THR A 579 3.46 -27.66 8.50
C THR A 579 4.15 -27.90 9.84
N VAL A 580 3.52 -27.39 10.89
CA VAL A 580 3.95 -27.57 12.27
C VAL A 580 2.84 -28.22 13.10
N TRP A 581 3.24 -28.95 14.14
CA TRP A 581 2.37 -29.59 15.13
C TRP A 581 2.55 -28.93 16.48
N ALA A 582 1.44 -28.50 17.08
CA ALA A 582 1.45 -27.88 18.39
C ALA A 582 1.92 -28.86 19.48
N ARG A 583 2.60 -28.30 20.47
CA ARG A 583 2.92 -28.95 21.74
C ARG A 583 1.88 -28.56 22.79
N PRO A 584 1.81 -29.25 23.95
CA PRO A 584 0.98 -28.83 25.06
C PRO A 584 1.12 -27.33 25.39
N GLU A 585 2.37 -26.85 25.46
CA GLU A 585 2.70 -25.44 25.69
C GLU A 585 2.19 -24.51 24.57
N GLY A 586 2.03 -25.02 23.35
CA GLY A 586 1.47 -24.28 22.23
C GLY A 586 -0.03 -24.02 22.36
N PHE A 587 -0.78 -24.94 22.98
CA PHE A 587 -2.22 -24.77 23.21
C PHE A 587 -2.52 -23.63 24.18
N ASP A 588 -1.64 -23.35 25.15
CA ASP A 588 -1.74 -22.18 26.03
C ASP A 588 -1.70 -20.85 25.26
N PHE A 589 -1.14 -20.88 24.05
CA PHE A 589 -1.10 -19.76 23.10
C PHE A 589 -2.07 -19.92 21.94
N ASN A 590 -3.13 -20.73 22.10
CA ASN A 590 -4.16 -20.97 21.07
C ASN A 590 -3.60 -21.43 19.72
N LEU A 591 -2.48 -22.15 19.70
CA LEU A 591 -2.08 -22.85 18.49
C LEU A 591 -3.10 -23.96 18.20
N PRO A 592 -3.55 -24.12 16.94
CA PRO A 592 -4.30 -25.31 16.55
C PRO A 592 -3.39 -26.54 16.61
N ASP A 593 -3.96 -27.75 16.69
CA ASP A 593 -3.22 -29.02 16.71
C ASP A 593 -2.12 -29.07 15.64
N HIS A 594 -2.46 -28.56 14.46
CA HIS A 594 -1.53 -28.36 13.37
C HIS A 594 -1.99 -27.22 12.46
N TYR A 595 -1.04 -26.58 11.81
CA TYR A 595 -1.27 -25.67 10.70
C TYR A 595 -0.02 -25.63 9.83
N GLY A 596 -0.16 -25.13 8.60
CA GLY A 596 0.98 -25.07 7.70
C GLY A 596 0.65 -24.36 6.41
N TRP A 597 1.72 -24.20 5.64
CA TRP A 597 1.67 -23.76 4.25
C TRP A 597 2.21 -24.90 3.37
N GLY A 598 2.25 -24.70 2.05
CA GLY A 598 2.65 -25.71 1.06
C GLY A 598 4.08 -26.26 1.20
N GLN A 599 4.67 -26.67 0.08
CA GLN A 599 6.04 -27.20 0.07
C GLN A 599 7.05 -26.15 0.57
N THR A 600 8.09 -26.61 1.26
CA THR A 600 9.17 -25.72 1.69
C THR A 600 10.12 -25.38 0.55
N LEU A 601 10.73 -24.21 0.69
CA LEU A 601 11.90 -23.79 -0.08
C LEU A 601 13.00 -23.41 0.91
N ARG A 602 14.25 -23.55 0.49
CA ARG A 602 15.39 -23.21 1.32
C ARG A 602 15.57 -21.68 1.36
N PRO A 603 15.96 -21.13 2.52
CA PRO A 603 16.29 -21.83 3.77
C PRO A 603 15.05 -22.12 4.65
N VAL A 604 15.16 -23.16 5.50
CA VAL A 604 14.24 -23.41 6.62
C VAL A 604 15.07 -23.58 7.89
N PHE A 605 14.63 -22.96 8.98
CA PHE A 605 15.36 -22.94 10.23
C PHE A 605 14.56 -23.53 11.39
N ALA A 606 15.26 -24.31 12.22
CA ALA A 606 14.78 -24.75 13.51
C ALA A 606 15.51 -23.96 14.61
N PRO A 607 14.80 -23.18 15.47
CA PRO A 607 15.41 -22.59 16.65
C PRO A 607 15.95 -23.67 17.59
N VAL A 608 17.06 -23.38 18.25
CA VAL A 608 17.68 -24.22 19.28
C VAL A 608 17.23 -23.70 20.65
N PRO A 609 16.34 -24.41 21.36
CA PRO A 609 15.83 -23.93 22.65
C PRO A 609 16.92 -23.93 23.72
N GLU A 610 16.90 -22.93 24.58
CA GLU A 610 17.72 -22.84 25.79
C GLU A 610 16.91 -23.22 27.04
N LYS A 611 17.58 -23.30 28.19
CA LYS A 611 16.94 -23.66 29.46
C LYS A 611 15.80 -22.69 29.81
N GLY A 612 14.59 -23.24 29.83
CA GLY A 612 13.35 -22.55 30.15
C GLY A 612 12.78 -21.70 29.02
N ASP A 613 13.24 -21.89 27.78
CA ASP A 613 12.45 -21.59 26.60
C ASP A 613 11.26 -22.58 26.52
N LEU A 614 10.15 -22.13 25.94
CA LEU A 614 8.97 -22.94 25.68
C LEU A 614 8.93 -23.34 24.21
N VAL A 615 8.90 -24.64 23.92
CA VAL A 615 8.72 -25.11 22.54
C VAL A 615 7.22 -25.22 22.25
N LEU A 616 6.71 -24.31 21.43
CA LEU A 616 5.29 -24.23 21.13
C LEU A 616 4.85 -25.20 20.03
N ALA A 617 5.75 -25.52 19.09
CA ALA A 617 5.46 -26.45 18.00
C ALA A 617 6.71 -27.16 17.46
N TYR A 618 6.52 -28.35 16.90
CA TYR A 618 7.52 -29.10 16.13
C TYR A 618 7.21 -29.09 14.64
N TRP A 619 8.22 -29.26 13.80
CA TRP A 619 8.01 -29.55 12.38
C TRP A 619 7.32 -30.90 12.22
N ARG A 620 6.26 -30.95 11.42
CA ARG A 620 5.45 -32.17 11.22
C ARG A 620 6.29 -33.38 10.81
N ASP A 621 7.10 -33.20 9.76
CA ASP A 621 7.83 -34.30 9.12
C ASP A 621 9.24 -34.50 9.71
N SER A 622 9.55 -33.83 10.83
CA SER A 622 10.82 -33.97 11.56
C SER A 622 10.55 -33.98 13.06
N TYR A 623 10.06 -35.13 13.54
CA TYR A 623 9.63 -35.30 14.93
C TYR A 623 10.70 -34.87 15.94
N GLY A 624 10.31 -34.05 16.92
CA GLY A 624 11.20 -33.52 17.95
C GLY A 624 12.06 -32.32 17.53
N THR A 625 11.99 -31.87 16.27
CA THR A 625 12.66 -30.65 15.82
C THR A 625 11.78 -29.42 16.11
N PRO A 626 12.22 -28.46 16.96
CA PRO A 626 11.50 -27.21 17.23
C PRO A 626 11.26 -26.39 15.95
N ALA A 627 10.02 -25.94 15.78
CA ALA A 627 9.62 -25.01 14.73
C ALA A 627 9.29 -23.63 15.29
N ILE A 628 8.65 -23.59 16.46
CA ILE A 628 8.26 -22.34 17.13
C ILE A 628 8.71 -22.40 18.58
N VAL A 629 9.50 -21.41 18.99
CA VAL A 629 10.03 -21.31 20.35
C VAL A 629 9.74 -19.93 20.90
N LEU A 630 9.15 -19.89 22.10
CA LEU A 630 8.98 -18.68 22.89
C LEU A 630 10.04 -18.66 23.98
N ARG A 631 10.84 -17.60 24.02
CA ARG A 631 11.71 -17.26 25.15
C ARG A 631 10.96 -16.36 26.11
N PRO A 632 10.64 -16.83 27.33
CA PRO A 632 10.00 -15.99 28.32
C PRO A 632 10.87 -14.77 28.65
N GLY A 633 10.23 -13.62 28.89
CA GLY A 633 10.93 -12.43 29.38
C GLY A 633 11.59 -12.70 30.74
N ARG A 634 12.82 -12.21 30.92
CA ARG A 634 13.64 -12.37 32.14
C ARG A 634 14.49 -11.11 32.35
N ASP A 635 14.84 -10.81 33.59
CA ASP A 635 15.74 -9.70 33.95
C ASP A 635 15.31 -8.34 33.35
N GLY A 636 14.01 -8.06 33.38
CA GLY A 636 13.43 -6.83 32.82
C GLY A 636 13.27 -6.81 31.30
N ARG A 637 13.73 -7.85 30.57
CA ARG A 637 13.51 -7.98 29.12
C ARG A 637 12.13 -8.57 28.81
N PRO A 638 11.48 -8.13 27.72
CA PRO A 638 10.23 -8.71 27.26
C PRO A 638 10.45 -10.12 26.68
N PHE A 639 9.35 -10.85 26.43
CA PHE A 639 9.44 -12.14 25.76
C PHE A 639 9.76 -11.97 24.27
N SER A 640 10.38 -12.99 23.68
CA SER A 640 10.62 -13.04 22.24
C SER A 640 10.22 -14.42 21.68
N VAL A 641 9.76 -14.45 20.43
CA VAL A 641 9.34 -15.67 19.75
C VAL A 641 10.11 -15.80 18.45
N PHE A 642 10.67 -16.97 18.20
CA PHE A 642 11.15 -17.36 16.88
C PHE A 642 10.15 -18.33 16.25
N CYS A 643 9.53 -17.93 15.15
CA CYS A 643 8.64 -18.76 14.35
C CYS A 643 9.36 -19.16 13.05
N GLY A 644 9.85 -20.40 12.97
CA GLY A 644 10.53 -20.89 11.77
C GLY A 644 9.60 -21.11 10.58
N ALA A 645 8.29 -21.27 10.82
CA ALA A 645 7.27 -21.35 9.79
C ALA A 645 6.93 -19.97 9.21
N VAL A 646 6.38 -19.95 7.99
CA VAL A 646 5.99 -18.70 7.31
C VAL A 646 4.59 -18.19 7.65
N ASP A 647 3.77 -18.95 8.40
CA ASP A 647 2.44 -18.51 8.85
C ASP A 647 2.36 -18.51 10.39
N LEU A 648 1.44 -17.73 10.93
CA LEU A 648 1.08 -17.72 12.35
C LEU A 648 -0.43 -17.44 12.50
N PRO A 649 -1.22 -18.36 13.10
CA PRO A 649 -2.67 -18.18 13.20
C PRO A 649 -3.08 -16.92 13.97
N ALA A 650 -4.17 -16.28 13.54
CA ALA A 650 -4.70 -15.06 14.16
C ALA A 650 -4.98 -15.21 15.67
N ALA A 651 -5.43 -16.40 16.10
CA ALA A 651 -5.68 -16.71 17.51
C ALA A 651 -4.40 -16.77 18.35
N THR A 652 -3.29 -17.23 17.75
CA THR A 652 -1.97 -17.25 18.36
C THR A 652 -1.37 -15.86 18.45
N ILE A 653 -1.51 -15.06 17.38
CA ILE A 653 -1.15 -13.63 17.42
C ILE A 653 -1.90 -12.95 18.57
N ARG A 654 -3.22 -13.13 18.68
CA ARG A 654 -4.03 -12.58 19.79
C ARG A 654 -3.51 -13.02 21.17
N ALA A 655 -3.07 -14.27 21.32
CA ALA A 655 -2.49 -14.74 22.58
C ALA A 655 -1.16 -14.03 22.92
N PHE A 656 -0.29 -13.81 21.93
CA PHE A 656 0.94 -13.02 22.11
C PHE A 656 0.64 -11.55 22.43
N VAL A 657 -0.36 -10.95 21.78
CA VAL A 657 -0.84 -9.59 22.10
C VAL A 657 -1.28 -9.49 23.56
N ARG A 658 -2.06 -10.47 24.04
CA ARG A 658 -2.46 -10.53 25.45
C ARG A 658 -1.26 -10.65 26.37
N LYS A 659 -0.29 -11.51 26.05
CA LYS A 659 0.95 -11.67 26.83
C LYS A 659 1.78 -10.38 26.85
N ALA A 660 1.73 -9.58 25.78
CA ALA A 660 2.41 -8.30 25.67
C ALA A 660 1.73 -7.16 26.46
N GLY A 661 0.57 -7.39 27.07
CA GLY A 661 -0.19 -6.33 27.75
C GLY A 661 -0.83 -5.32 26.79
N ALA A 662 -0.98 -5.71 25.52
CA ALA A 662 -1.72 -4.95 24.51
C ALA A 662 -3.22 -5.20 24.61
N HIS A 663 -4.00 -4.24 24.12
CA HIS A 663 -5.45 -4.30 24.26
C HIS A 663 -6.04 -5.24 23.20
N VAL A 664 -6.67 -6.32 23.66
CA VAL A 664 -7.44 -7.24 22.84
C VAL A 664 -8.89 -6.78 22.87
N TYR A 665 -9.39 -6.24 21.75
CA TYR A 665 -10.75 -5.70 21.64
C TYR A 665 -11.78 -6.81 21.49
N CYS A 666 -11.44 -7.92 20.85
CA CYS A 666 -12.36 -9.03 20.65
C CYS A 666 -11.67 -10.38 20.87
N SER A 667 -12.35 -11.32 21.55
CA SER A 667 -11.82 -12.68 21.75
C SER A 667 -11.90 -13.56 20.49
N ARG A 668 -12.73 -13.18 19.52
CA ARG A 668 -12.93 -13.87 18.23
C ARG A 668 -12.04 -13.28 17.14
N ASN A 669 -11.93 -14.01 16.04
CA ASN A 669 -11.32 -13.46 14.83
C ASN A 669 -12.26 -12.42 14.22
N ALA A 670 -11.86 -11.15 14.24
CA ALA A 670 -12.65 -10.03 13.77
C ALA A 670 -11.73 -8.91 13.30
N GLY A 671 -12.20 -8.12 12.32
CA GLY A 671 -11.54 -6.88 11.93
C GLY A 671 -11.82 -5.80 12.96
N ILE A 672 -10.79 -5.17 13.51
CA ILE A 672 -10.92 -4.08 14.48
C ILE A 672 -10.37 -2.79 13.87
N HIS A 673 -11.17 -1.72 13.93
CA HIS A 673 -10.78 -0.38 13.49
C HIS A 673 -11.07 0.60 14.64
N LYS A 674 -10.03 1.24 15.16
CA LYS A 674 -10.12 2.09 16.34
C LYS A 674 -9.75 3.52 15.99
N GLY A 675 -10.60 4.46 16.37
CA GLY A 675 -10.24 5.87 16.52
C GLY A 675 -10.15 6.28 17.99
N ARG A 676 -9.97 7.58 18.24
CA ARG A 676 -9.90 8.16 19.60
C ARG A 676 -11.10 7.77 20.47
N ASP A 677 -12.30 7.94 19.91
CA ASP A 677 -13.57 7.86 20.62
C ASP A 677 -14.54 6.84 20.02
N PHE A 678 -14.05 5.95 19.15
CA PHE A 678 -14.84 4.86 18.58
C PHE A 678 -14.02 3.58 18.38
N VAL A 679 -14.73 2.46 18.39
CA VAL A 679 -14.21 1.16 17.97
C VAL A 679 -15.24 0.52 17.04
N ALA A 680 -14.81 0.20 15.83
CA ALA A 680 -15.58 -0.58 14.88
C ALA A 680 -15.10 -2.04 14.86
N VAL A 681 -16.06 -2.96 14.79
CA VAL A 681 -15.84 -4.40 14.69
C VAL A 681 -16.56 -4.94 13.47
N THR A 682 -15.83 -5.65 12.61
CA THR A 682 -16.39 -6.37 11.46
C THR A 682 -16.46 -7.86 11.80
N ALA A 683 -17.69 -8.37 11.82
CA ALA A 683 -18.00 -9.76 12.10
C ALA A 683 -17.81 -10.63 10.84
N GLY A 684 -16.89 -11.60 10.90
CA GLY A 684 -16.76 -12.59 9.82
C GLY A 684 -17.92 -13.59 9.79
N GLU A 685 -18.47 -13.90 10.97
CA GLU A 685 -19.58 -14.82 11.18
C GLU A 685 -20.63 -14.18 12.08
N GLY A 686 -21.88 -14.67 11.99
CA GLY A 686 -22.92 -14.25 12.92
C GLY A 686 -22.69 -14.72 14.36
N GLY A 687 -23.30 -14.02 15.31
CA GLY A 687 -23.41 -14.45 16.70
C GLY A 687 -22.90 -13.40 17.69
N LEU A 688 -22.64 -13.87 18.91
CA LEU A 688 -22.23 -13.00 20.01
C LEU A 688 -20.74 -12.65 19.90
N TYR A 689 -20.44 -11.35 19.90
CA TYR A 689 -19.11 -10.78 19.97
C TYR A 689 -18.94 -10.06 21.30
N ASP A 690 -17.81 -10.31 21.93
CA ASP A 690 -17.34 -9.54 23.06
C ASP A 690 -16.50 -8.38 22.53
N LEU A 691 -16.85 -7.15 22.92
CA LEU A 691 -16.06 -5.96 22.58
C LEU A 691 -15.53 -5.34 23.86
N ASN A 692 -14.25 -5.56 24.14
CA ASN A 692 -13.54 -4.92 25.24
C ASN A 692 -13.20 -3.50 24.81
N VAL A 693 -13.91 -2.53 25.35
CA VAL A 693 -13.72 -1.09 25.11
C VAL A 693 -12.90 -0.43 26.22
N GLY A 694 -12.59 -1.17 27.30
CA GLY A 694 -11.97 -0.64 28.49
C GLY A 694 -12.89 0.33 29.26
N GLY A 695 -12.40 0.83 30.40
CA GLY A 695 -13.12 1.82 31.21
C GLY A 695 -14.49 1.35 31.73
N ALA A 696 -15.28 2.29 32.25
CA ALA A 696 -16.62 2.04 32.83
C ALA A 696 -17.68 3.03 32.30
N GLU A 697 -17.31 3.81 31.28
CA GLU A 697 -18.17 4.76 30.60
C GLU A 697 -19.26 4.06 29.78
N GLU A 698 -20.32 4.82 29.47
CA GLU A 698 -21.40 4.37 28.60
C GLU A 698 -21.01 4.54 27.12
N TRP A 699 -21.35 3.53 26.33
CA TRP A 699 -21.09 3.47 24.89
C TRP A 699 -22.40 3.44 24.11
N PHE A 700 -22.34 3.92 22.87
CA PHE A 700 -23.48 4.12 21.99
C PHE A 700 -23.22 3.52 20.61
N ASP A 701 -24.27 3.09 19.94
CA ASP A 701 -24.24 2.82 18.51
C ASP A 701 -24.05 4.15 17.76
N ALA A 702 -22.96 4.29 17.02
CA ALA A 702 -22.67 5.51 16.27
C ALA A 702 -23.72 5.81 15.19
N TYR A 703 -24.41 4.79 14.68
CA TYR A 703 -25.43 4.93 13.63
C TYR A 703 -26.78 5.35 14.19
N THR A 704 -27.27 4.67 15.23
CA THR A 704 -28.62 4.91 15.79
C THR A 704 -28.63 5.86 16.99
N GLY A 705 -27.48 6.12 17.61
CA GLY A 705 -27.32 6.90 18.84
C GLY A 705 -27.87 6.23 20.10
N ARG A 706 -28.35 4.99 20.01
CA ARG A 706 -28.88 4.25 21.16
C ARG A 706 -27.75 3.79 22.08
N PRO A 707 -27.96 3.82 23.41
CA PRO A 707 -27.00 3.22 24.34
C PRO A 707 -26.92 1.72 24.11
N ILE A 708 -25.70 1.17 24.11
CA ILE A 708 -25.45 -0.27 23.91
C ILE A 708 -24.87 -0.97 25.14
N GLY A 709 -24.48 -0.19 26.16
CA GLY A 709 -24.00 -0.71 27.44
C GLY A 709 -22.87 0.13 28.02
N ARG A 710 -22.35 -0.32 29.16
CA ARG A 710 -21.20 0.28 29.84
C ARG A 710 -19.97 -0.62 29.71
N GLY A 711 -18.80 0.00 29.64
CA GLY A 711 -17.52 -0.71 29.67
C GLY A 711 -17.29 -1.50 30.97
N PRO A 712 -16.25 -2.35 31.02
CA PRO A 712 -15.20 -2.48 30.01
C PRO A 712 -15.55 -3.44 28.86
N GLN A 713 -16.62 -4.23 29.01
CA GLN A 713 -16.97 -5.28 28.06
C GLN A 713 -18.40 -5.10 27.56
N LEU A 714 -18.55 -4.88 26.26
CA LEU A 714 -19.84 -4.86 25.58
C LEU A 714 -20.13 -6.24 24.97
N LYS A 715 -21.41 -6.57 24.85
CA LYS A 715 -21.90 -7.79 24.21
C LYS A 715 -22.74 -7.40 23.01
N LEU A 716 -22.25 -7.73 21.82
CA LEU A 716 -22.85 -7.36 20.55
C LEU A 716 -23.31 -8.62 19.83
N ASN A 717 -24.60 -8.75 19.55
CA ASN A 717 -25.09 -9.85 18.73
C ASN A 717 -25.10 -9.38 17.27
N LEU A 718 -24.06 -9.76 16.52
CA LEU A 718 -23.81 -9.27 15.18
C LEU A 718 -24.27 -10.28 14.13
N LYS A 719 -24.79 -9.77 13.02
CA LYS A 719 -25.08 -10.57 11.83
C LYS A 719 -23.77 -10.89 11.08
N PRO A 720 -23.75 -11.95 10.26
CA PRO A 720 -22.64 -12.19 9.34
C PRO A 720 -22.34 -10.93 8.51
N ALA A 721 -21.05 -10.62 8.33
CA ALA A 721 -20.55 -9.45 7.61
C ALA A 721 -20.90 -8.07 8.18
N GLU A 722 -21.62 -8.00 9.29
CA GLU A 722 -21.96 -6.73 9.93
C GLU A 722 -20.70 -6.00 10.40
N THR A 723 -20.62 -4.71 10.08
CA THR A 723 -19.65 -3.80 10.69
C THR A 723 -20.38 -2.86 11.64
N PHE A 724 -20.18 -3.08 12.93
CA PHE A 724 -20.78 -2.31 14.01
C PHE A 724 -19.79 -1.27 14.52
N THR A 725 -20.25 -0.05 14.81
CA THR A 725 -19.40 1.05 15.33
C THR A 725 -19.91 1.50 16.69
N ALA A 726 -19.16 1.16 17.74
CA ALA A 726 -19.38 1.66 19.08
C ALA A 726 -18.65 3.01 19.25
N CYS A 727 -19.31 4.02 19.82
CA CYS A 727 -18.69 5.31 20.10
C CYS A 727 -18.98 5.81 21.52
N ARG A 728 -18.10 6.68 22.02
CA ARG A 728 -18.28 7.41 23.27
C ARG A 728 -19.26 8.57 23.09
N LYS A 729 -19.86 9.03 24.20
CA LYS A 729 -20.79 10.17 24.21
C LYS A 729 -20.22 11.43 23.56
N ILE A 730 -18.93 11.69 23.72
CA ILE A 730 -18.25 12.88 23.14
C ILE A 730 -18.34 12.86 21.61
N LEU A 731 -18.05 11.72 20.99
CA LEU A 731 -18.13 11.58 19.53
C LEU A 731 -19.59 11.57 19.08
N LEU A 732 -20.47 10.89 19.81
CA LEU A 732 -21.89 10.88 19.51
C LEU A 732 -22.46 12.31 19.45
N ASN A 733 -22.10 13.16 20.42
CA ASN A 733 -22.52 14.56 20.43
C ASN A 733 -22.01 15.29 19.19
N LYS A 734 -20.72 15.15 18.84
CA LYS A 734 -20.14 15.74 17.61
C LYS A 734 -20.85 15.26 16.34
N ILE A 735 -21.19 13.98 16.24
CA ILE A 735 -21.95 13.41 15.10
C ILE A 735 -23.33 14.08 14.95
N HIS A 736 -23.99 14.42 16.07
CA HIS A 736 -25.33 15.02 16.05
C HIS A 736 -25.31 16.55 15.93
N THR A 737 -24.26 17.23 16.40
CA THR A 737 -24.14 18.70 16.32
C THR A 737 -23.41 19.16 15.05
N GLY A 738 -22.51 18.35 14.51
CA GLY A 738 -21.67 18.68 13.36
C GLY A 738 -22.36 18.56 11.99
N GLY A 739 -23.57 18.00 11.93
CA GLY A 739 -24.29 17.75 10.67
C GLY A 739 -24.86 18.99 9.96
N ASN A 740 -24.68 20.20 10.49
CA ASN A 740 -25.30 21.42 9.96
C ASN A 740 -24.31 22.46 9.39
N ALA A 741 -23.01 22.18 9.30
CA ALA A 741 -22.05 23.19 8.85
C ALA A 741 -20.80 22.60 8.19
N ARG A 742 -20.87 22.29 6.89
CA ARG A 742 -19.85 22.55 5.86
C ARG A 742 -20.24 21.93 4.52
#